data_AF-A0A268NWW4-F1
#
_entry.id   AF-A0A268NWW4-F1
#
_cell.length_a   1.000
_cell.length_b   1.000
_cell.length_c   1.000
_cell.angle_alpha   90.00
_cell.angle_beta   90.00
_cell.angle_gamma   90.00
#
_symmetry.space_group_name_H-M   'P 1'
#
loop_
_entity.id
_entity.type
_entity.pdbx_description
1 polymer ?
#
loop_
_entity_poly.entity_id
_entity_poly.type
_entity_poly.pdbx_seq_one_letter_code
_entity_poly.pdbx_strand_id
1 'polypeptide(L)'
;MNVFIFDKHETCRAVLDERHLIEAVHTEQLNNAHSFEFTILADCDHALEIVEGQQVAFYDGDDDFQLFEIVVVEDRHGDAAYKTVICEHAVNELLDEHIEHIEYSQINARQVLSSILARTRWQPGIVAELGEAPVEFSQTNVKYCVAELLNTFKGELRCRVTIDGSKITGRYIDILSRRGADTGKRFEYRKDLTEIERTIDMSSVKTAIRAYGKPTENENGDQGKPITFKDIEWSKAKGDPIDKPKGQDWLGDEQARALWGRGDYEGKRHRFGILEESDEDNPVRLLEQTYEYLQTVCTPLVHYSGKVIDLFRLSNFEHERIQLGDTAAVLDEDIYPVIQEKTRVIELKRDLLDPSNDEVVLGEFLPLFSSPNQEIERVLAKVKENSHVWDRAGRPIQPNSYPDIVPEVPANVTATGLYAAVMVEWDFSHLDTHIAGYEVYASEVQGFAGNPETLVYRGFSNTYSFYGEPNKQYYFRVRAFNYYERYSPLSEEVSATTAQILSDGIFFGEELAAKLRELSKEAQIIADGSINLDHIEESVREQLQQDAKQYTDEEIKAVTDQINSELAEKAGLEYVDGKFQFTDGKLAELDSITDDLTREVSDINGTVSDIATNIDEIEGELSVTTSRLTNIDGKLSAQEADIRANAEAISARVTKDEFNGTTGQLSSQIGELELTASGLRTDFGELSKTVEGVSEKQSSFETTINGLKTDVSDVETKVDKATGDITNVRNRTAQLEVKSDQFSTSITELRSDFDNLEIGGRNMLTDTSKDFRTYDTTSTWGDWPHNSSARNIPVETGETYTARIYLRAHEDNQKNVCIMVRTHTEDGVNTRTDFGGNWIAPGEEGYSTVTLTVPAGRTRLTVYAIRFSSGESTKSIVDYKELKLERGNKPTDWTPAPEEIEDRVSSAETKIDQNARQISLVASDTSTLGNRMSQAESRLSVQADQ
;
A
#
# COMPACT_ATOMS: atom_id res chain seq x y z
N MET A 1 13.40 29.01 5.20
CA MET A 1 12.66 28.36 6.31
C MET A 1 13.39 28.60 7.64
N ASN A 2 12.68 28.52 8.77
CA ASN A 2 13.27 28.41 10.12
C ASN A 2 12.95 27.05 10.75
N VAL A 3 13.96 26.38 11.32
CA VAL A 3 13.84 25.16 12.13
C VAL A 3 14.25 25.49 13.56
N PHE A 4 13.37 25.20 14.51
CA PHE A 4 13.55 25.51 15.94
C PHE A 4 14.08 24.28 16.68
N ILE A 5 15.15 24.43 17.45
CA ILE A 5 15.67 23.37 18.32
C ILE A 5 15.29 23.68 19.76
N PHE A 6 14.72 22.71 20.48
CA PHE A 6 14.28 22.82 21.87
C PHE A 6 15.05 21.84 22.75
N ASP A 7 15.30 22.20 24.00
CA ASP A 7 15.74 21.22 24.99
C ASP A 7 14.58 20.35 25.49
N LYS A 8 14.92 19.32 26.26
CA LYS A 8 13.98 18.42 26.96
C LYS A 8 13.02 19.11 27.95
N HIS A 9 13.14 20.42 28.15
CA HIS A 9 12.23 21.24 28.94
C HIS A 9 11.38 22.16 28.06
N GLU A 10 11.29 21.85 26.76
CA GLU A 10 10.50 22.57 25.74
C GLU A 10 10.92 24.05 25.62
N THR A 11 12.17 24.36 25.97
CA THR A 11 12.75 25.71 25.86
C THR A 11 13.56 25.82 24.58
N CYS A 12 13.23 26.80 23.74
CA CYS A 12 13.93 27.05 22.48
C CYS A 12 15.40 27.41 22.74
N ARG A 13 16.31 26.68 22.11
CA ARG A 13 17.77 26.74 22.24
C ARG A 13 18.43 27.46 21.07
N ALA A 14 18.01 27.10 19.86
CA ALA A 14 18.58 27.57 18.60
C ALA A 14 17.48 27.69 17.54
N VAL A 15 17.72 28.51 16.52
CA VAL A 15 16.87 28.60 15.33
C VAL A 15 17.79 28.53 14.11
N LEU A 16 17.71 27.42 13.38
CA LEU A 16 18.44 27.23 12.13
C LEU A 16 17.61 27.85 11.00
N ASP A 17 18.15 28.86 10.33
CA ASP A 17 17.62 29.29 9.03
C ASP A 17 18.32 28.56 7.87
N GLU A 18 17.77 28.73 6.67
CA GLU A 18 18.24 28.19 5.37
C GLU A 18 19.73 28.40 5.03
N ARG A 19 20.48 29.20 5.79
CA ARG A 19 21.94 29.38 5.63
C ARG A 19 22.78 28.42 6.47
N HIS A 20 22.14 27.71 7.41
CA HIS A 20 22.75 26.75 8.33
C HIS A 20 22.51 25.30 7.89
N LEU A 21 21.38 25.09 7.20
CA LEU A 21 20.96 23.82 6.64
C LEU A 21 21.62 23.61 5.27
N ILE A 22 22.00 22.36 4.99
CA ILE A 22 22.57 21.91 3.71
C ILE A 22 21.54 21.04 2.97
N GLU A 23 20.83 20.21 3.73
CA GLU A 23 19.73 19.36 3.30
C GLU A 23 18.66 19.44 4.40
N ALA A 24 17.37 19.42 4.06
CA ALA A 24 16.27 19.35 5.02
C ALA A 24 15.03 18.72 4.35
N VAL A 25 14.72 17.47 4.72
CA VAL A 25 13.67 16.65 4.09
C VAL A 25 12.62 16.24 5.12
N HIS A 26 11.37 16.64 4.89
CA HIS A 26 10.19 16.24 5.68
C HIS A 26 9.43 15.16 4.93
N THR A 27 9.17 14.02 5.58
CA THR A 27 8.30 12.96 5.02
C THR A 27 7.09 12.78 5.91
N GLU A 28 5.89 12.83 5.31
CA GLU A 28 4.61 12.57 5.98
C GLU A 28 3.76 11.59 5.15
N GLN A 29 3.36 10.47 5.74
CA GLN A 29 2.59 9.40 5.10
C GLN A 29 1.27 9.15 5.86
N LEU A 30 0.18 8.96 5.11
CA LEU A 30 -1.17 8.84 5.67
C LEU A 30 -1.25 7.62 6.62
N ASN A 31 -1.67 7.86 7.86
CA ASN A 31 -1.73 6.88 8.96
C ASN A 31 -0.40 6.17 9.32
N ASN A 32 0.77 6.59 8.81
CA ASN A 32 2.01 5.83 8.96
C ASN A 32 3.25 6.70 9.27
N ALA A 33 4.29 6.68 8.41
CA ALA A 33 5.57 7.31 8.67
C ALA A 33 5.47 8.84 8.73
N HIS A 34 6.13 9.45 9.72
CA HIS A 34 6.26 10.90 9.83
C HIS A 34 7.63 11.23 10.44
N SER A 35 8.52 11.78 9.63
CA SER A 35 9.93 12.01 9.97
C SER A 35 10.48 13.29 9.36
N PHE A 36 11.59 13.77 9.93
CA PHE A 36 12.33 14.91 9.43
C PHE A 36 13.83 14.60 9.50
N GLU A 37 14.55 14.80 8.41
CA GLU A 37 16.00 14.61 8.33
C GLU A 37 16.66 15.90 7.85
N PHE A 38 17.75 16.33 8.48
CA PHE A 38 18.49 17.52 8.06
C PHE A 38 20.00 17.41 8.29
N THR A 39 20.77 18.05 7.42
CA THR A 39 22.24 18.08 7.46
C THR A 39 22.73 19.51 7.70
N ILE A 40 23.70 19.69 8.60
CA ILE A 40 24.41 20.97 8.83
C ILE A 40 25.94 20.77 8.73
N LEU A 41 26.68 21.88 8.71
CA LEU A 41 28.13 21.85 8.97
C LEU A 41 28.40 21.57 10.46
N ALA A 42 29.22 20.55 10.74
CA ALA A 42 29.55 20.13 12.11
C ALA A 42 30.52 21.07 12.85
N ASP A 43 31.11 22.05 12.17
CA ASP A 43 32.02 23.06 12.73
C ASP A 43 31.36 24.43 12.97
N CYS A 44 30.04 24.57 12.74
CA CYS A 44 29.31 25.80 13.06
C CYS A 44 28.82 25.84 14.51
N ASP A 45 28.66 27.04 15.08
CA ASP A 45 28.27 27.24 16.50
C ASP A 45 26.96 26.51 16.87
N HIS A 46 26.03 26.37 15.92
CA HIS A 46 24.75 25.69 16.14
C HIS A 46 24.86 24.17 16.33
N ALA A 47 25.95 23.54 15.88
CA ALA A 47 26.16 22.09 16.07
C ALA A 47 26.33 21.70 17.55
N LEU A 48 26.56 22.67 18.44
CA LEU A 48 26.63 22.48 19.90
C LEU A 48 25.26 22.40 20.58
N GLU A 49 24.20 22.88 19.94
CA GLU A 49 22.82 22.87 20.45
C GLU A 49 21.97 21.75 19.81
N ILE A 50 22.62 20.80 19.12
CA ILE A 50 22.03 19.58 18.55
C ILE A 50 22.55 18.36 19.32
N VAL A 51 21.69 17.81 20.17
CA VAL A 51 21.94 16.64 21.03
C VAL A 51 20.78 15.65 20.92
N GLU A 52 21.06 14.36 21.08
CA GLU A 52 20.09 13.28 21.07
C GLU A 52 19.00 13.47 22.16
N GLY A 53 17.74 13.19 21.82
CA GLY A 53 16.60 13.42 22.72
C GLY A 53 16.20 14.90 22.92
N GLN A 54 16.75 15.83 22.13
CA GLN A 54 16.18 17.17 21.96
C GLN A 54 15.04 17.16 20.93
N GLN A 55 14.16 18.16 21.01
CA GLN A 55 13.04 18.29 20.07
C GLN A 55 13.33 19.33 18.98
N VAL A 56 12.83 19.06 17.77
CA VAL A 56 13.03 19.87 16.56
C VAL A 56 11.67 20.18 15.97
N ALA A 57 11.43 21.42 15.53
CA ALA A 57 10.15 21.80 14.96
C ALA A 57 10.27 22.81 13.82
N PHE A 58 9.26 22.83 12.95
CA PHE A 58 9.06 23.83 11.91
C PHE A 58 7.57 23.96 11.59
N TYR A 59 7.21 25.01 10.87
CA TYR A 59 5.90 25.11 10.22
C TYR A 59 5.99 24.47 8.84
N ASP A 60 5.08 23.55 8.52
CA ASP A 60 5.06 22.89 7.21
C ASP A 60 4.37 23.74 6.13
N GLY A 61 4.19 23.16 4.93
CA GLY A 61 3.54 23.83 3.80
C GLY A 61 2.04 24.09 3.96
N ASP A 62 1.45 23.68 5.09
CA ASP A 62 0.03 23.87 5.42
C ASP A 62 -0.18 24.75 6.67
N ASP A 63 0.88 25.44 7.13
CA ASP A 63 0.96 26.27 8.34
C ASP A 63 0.70 25.48 9.66
N ASP A 64 0.68 24.15 9.64
CA ASP A 64 0.63 23.32 10.85
C ASP A 64 2.03 23.22 11.48
N PHE A 65 2.13 23.30 12.82
CA PHE A 65 3.40 23.24 13.54
C PHE A 65 3.77 21.78 13.83
N GLN A 66 4.80 21.28 13.13
CA GLN A 66 5.24 19.90 13.21
C GLN A 66 6.40 19.75 14.20
N LEU A 67 6.34 18.73 15.05
CA LEU A 67 7.27 18.51 16.16
C LEU A 67 7.88 17.11 16.12
N PHE A 68 9.21 17.04 16.19
CA PHE A 68 10.02 15.84 16.08
C PHE A 68 10.99 15.72 17.26
N GLU A 69 11.57 14.54 17.46
CA GLU A 69 12.63 14.27 18.43
C GLU A 69 13.87 13.71 17.71
N ILE A 70 15.06 14.17 18.10
CA ILE A 70 16.34 13.73 17.53
C ILE A 70 16.65 12.33 18.04
N VAL A 71 16.51 11.33 17.16
CA VAL A 71 16.76 9.91 17.47
C VAL A 71 18.15 9.44 17.03
N VAL A 72 18.72 10.03 15.97
CA VAL A 72 20.08 9.70 15.49
C VAL A 72 20.81 10.98 15.06
N VAL A 73 22.10 11.05 15.41
CA VAL A 73 23.03 12.08 14.95
C VAL A 73 24.25 11.39 14.33
N GLU A 74 24.50 11.62 13.04
CA GLU A 74 25.66 11.10 12.31
C GLU A 74 26.68 12.20 12.03
N ASP A 75 27.85 12.14 12.68
CA ASP A 75 28.99 12.99 12.36
C ASP A 75 29.90 12.35 11.30
N ARG A 76 30.01 13.01 10.14
CA ARG A 76 30.73 12.51 8.96
C ARG A 76 31.78 13.51 8.49
N HIS A 77 33.05 13.11 8.54
CA HIS A 77 34.18 13.96 8.13
C HIS A 77 34.78 13.48 6.80
N GLY A 78 34.62 14.29 5.75
CA GLY A 78 35.19 14.08 4.42
C GLY A 78 36.03 15.29 3.98
N ASP A 79 35.73 15.87 2.82
CA ASP A 79 36.31 17.15 2.38
C ASP A 79 35.82 18.34 3.25
N ALA A 80 34.71 18.16 3.96
CA ALA A 80 34.22 19.00 5.04
C ALA A 80 33.63 18.12 6.16
N ALA A 81 33.30 18.71 7.31
CA ALA A 81 32.67 18.03 8.44
C ALA A 81 31.16 18.31 8.43
N TYR A 82 30.35 17.25 8.35
CA TYR A 82 28.90 17.30 8.31
C TYR A 82 28.29 16.61 9.53
N LYS A 83 27.18 17.15 10.04
CA LYS A 83 26.32 16.51 11.04
C LYS A 83 24.95 16.31 10.41
N THR A 84 24.59 15.06 10.14
CA THR A 84 23.25 14.68 9.66
C THR A 84 22.41 14.24 10.87
N VAL A 85 21.16 14.65 10.91
CA VAL A 85 20.27 14.53 12.07
C VAL A 85 18.97 13.91 11.60
N ILE A 86 18.64 12.73 12.12
CA ILE A 86 17.40 12.02 11.81
C ILE A 86 16.45 12.19 12.99
N CYS A 87 15.23 12.66 12.71
CA CYS A 87 14.21 12.93 13.70
C CYS A 87 12.90 12.18 13.39
N GLU A 88 12.31 11.58 14.41
CA GLU A 88 10.97 10.97 14.34
C GLU A 88 9.92 11.93 14.89
N HIS A 89 8.69 11.93 14.34
CA HIS A 89 7.64 12.81 14.83
C HIS A 89 7.28 12.47 16.31
N ALA A 90 7.16 13.49 17.16
CA ALA A 90 7.06 13.40 18.63
C ALA A 90 5.79 12.69 19.16
N VAL A 91 4.96 12.15 18.25
CA VAL A 91 3.90 11.18 18.57
C VAL A 91 4.46 9.79 18.89
N ASN A 92 5.74 9.52 18.59
CA ASN A 92 6.39 8.25 18.89
C ASN A 92 6.70 8.07 20.40
N GLU A 93 6.59 9.12 21.24
CA GLU A 93 6.59 8.98 22.71
C GLU A 93 5.49 8.02 23.22
N LEU A 94 4.46 7.79 22.41
CA LEU A 94 3.36 6.86 22.70
C LEU A 94 3.76 5.38 22.57
N LEU A 95 4.97 5.07 22.11
CA LEU A 95 5.54 3.72 22.13
C LEU A 95 5.94 3.27 23.54
N ASP A 96 6.32 4.22 24.42
CA ASP A 96 6.85 3.95 25.75
C ASP A 96 5.75 3.79 26.83
N GLU A 97 4.57 4.36 26.61
CA GLU A 97 3.44 4.23 27.55
C GLU A 97 2.71 2.90 27.33
N HIS A 98 2.69 2.06 28.38
CA HIS A 98 2.16 0.70 28.34
C HIS A 98 0.66 0.61 28.69
N ILE A 99 -0.07 -0.19 27.92
CA ILE A 99 -1.45 -0.60 28.19
C ILE A 99 -1.45 -2.08 28.56
N GLU A 100 -1.66 -2.37 29.86
CA GLU A 100 -1.79 -3.73 30.39
C GLU A 100 -3.01 -4.45 29.80
N HIS A 101 -4.20 -3.87 29.98
CA HIS A 101 -5.46 -4.38 29.42
C HIS A 101 -6.56 -3.30 29.42
N ILE A 102 -7.34 -3.23 28.34
CA ILE A 102 -8.57 -2.44 28.19
C ILE A 102 -9.56 -3.29 27.37
N GLU A 103 -10.79 -3.47 27.84
CA GLU A 103 -11.86 -4.16 27.11
C GLU A 103 -13.15 -3.31 27.14
N TYR A 104 -13.80 -3.16 25.98
CA TYR A 104 -15.11 -2.54 25.82
C TYR A 104 -15.93 -3.31 24.78
N SER A 105 -17.17 -3.67 25.12
CA SER A 105 -18.05 -4.43 24.21
C SER A 105 -18.78 -3.57 23.16
N GLN A 106 -19.05 -2.30 23.49
CA GLN A 106 -19.47 -1.23 22.57
C GLN A 106 -18.96 0.10 23.13
N ILE A 107 -18.23 0.86 22.32
CA ILE A 107 -17.68 2.18 22.67
C ILE A 107 -17.36 2.98 21.40
N ASN A 108 -17.31 4.31 21.48
CA ASN A 108 -16.88 5.16 20.35
C ASN A 108 -15.39 5.54 20.40
N ALA A 109 -14.85 5.92 19.23
CA ALA A 109 -13.43 6.24 19.06
C ALA A 109 -12.93 7.34 20.01
N ARG A 110 -13.74 8.37 20.32
CA ARG A 110 -13.33 9.46 21.21
C ARG A 110 -13.12 8.99 22.64
N GLN A 111 -14.00 8.12 23.14
CA GLN A 111 -13.91 7.59 24.49
C GLN A 111 -12.68 6.67 24.64
N VAL A 112 -12.43 5.79 23.67
CA VAL A 112 -11.22 4.94 23.68
C VAL A 112 -9.95 5.77 23.61
N LEU A 113 -9.88 6.76 22.70
CA LEU A 113 -8.73 7.67 22.59
C LEU A 113 -8.49 8.42 23.91
N SER A 114 -9.56 8.80 24.61
CA SER A 114 -9.46 9.44 25.94
C SER A 114 -8.88 8.49 26.98
N SER A 115 -9.24 7.21 26.97
CA SER A 115 -8.70 6.20 27.89
C SER A 115 -7.22 5.92 27.66
N ILE A 116 -6.80 5.70 26.40
CA ILE A 116 -5.40 5.32 26.10
C ILE A 116 -4.42 6.50 26.23
N LEU A 117 -4.85 7.74 25.99
CA LEU A 117 -3.99 8.91 26.14
C LEU A 117 -3.88 9.43 27.57
N ALA A 118 -4.68 8.92 28.53
CA ALA A 118 -4.87 9.49 29.87
C ALA A 118 -3.59 9.63 30.73
N ARG A 119 -2.49 8.96 30.36
CA ARG A 119 -1.19 9.01 31.06
C ARG A 119 -0.08 9.73 30.26
N THR A 120 -0.41 10.27 29.09
CA THR A 120 0.55 10.85 28.11
C THR A 120 0.48 12.38 28.07
N ARG A 121 1.37 13.04 27.33
CA ARG A 121 1.25 14.50 27.04
C ARG A 121 0.24 14.80 25.92
N TRP A 122 -0.19 13.78 25.19
CA TRP A 122 -1.11 13.89 24.06
C TRP A 122 -2.56 13.87 24.53
N GLN A 123 -3.45 14.55 23.80
CA GLN A 123 -4.86 14.71 24.16
C GLN A 123 -5.79 14.38 22.97
N PRO A 124 -7.01 13.87 23.20
CA PRO A 124 -8.02 13.70 22.16
C PRO A 124 -8.44 15.06 21.57
N GLY A 125 -8.13 15.29 20.30
CA GLY A 125 -8.49 16.52 19.59
C GLY A 125 -9.85 16.43 18.89
N ILE A 126 -9.84 16.67 17.58
CA ILE A 126 -10.97 16.50 16.67
C ILE A 126 -11.07 15.01 16.34
N VAL A 127 -11.98 14.31 17.03
CA VAL A 127 -12.39 12.94 16.72
C VAL A 127 -13.77 12.99 16.08
N ALA A 128 -13.91 12.35 14.92
CA ALA A 128 -15.16 12.22 14.18
C ALA A 128 -16.10 11.17 14.81
N GLU A 129 -17.40 11.32 14.53
CA GLU A 129 -18.43 10.34 14.92
C GLU A 129 -18.36 9.12 13.99
N LEU A 130 -17.53 8.14 14.35
CA LEU A 130 -17.26 6.91 13.58
C LEU A 130 -18.10 5.70 14.03
N GLY A 131 -19.16 5.93 14.82
CA GLY A 131 -20.00 4.88 15.40
C GLY A 131 -19.43 4.25 16.67
N GLU A 132 -19.96 3.08 17.02
CA GLU A 132 -19.55 2.28 18.18
C GLU A 132 -19.09 0.88 17.71
N ALA A 133 -18.06 0.34 18.36
CA ALA A 133 -17.48 -0.97 18.07
C ALA A 133 -16.99 -1.64 19.37
N PRO A 134 -16.82 -2.97 19.40
CA PRO A 134 -16.01 -3.61 20.45
C PRO A 134 -14.54 -3.24 20.27
N VAL A 135 -13.81 -3.08 21.37
CA VAL A 135 -12.37 -2.83 21.40
C VAL A 135 -11.74 -3.61 22.54
N GLU A 136 -10.71 -4.39 22.24
CA GLU A 136 -9.83 -5.01 23.23
C GLU A 136 -8.38 -4.63 22.94
N PHE A 137 -7.66 -4.18 23.97
CA PHE A 137 -6.21 -4.03 23.98
C PHE A 137 -5.63 -4.85 25.14
N SER A 138 -4.50 -5.51 24.91
CA SER A 138 -3.84 -6.34 25.91
C SER A 138 -2.33 -6.34 25.67
N GLN A 139 -1.56 -6.14 26.73
CA GLN A 139 -0.09 -6.19 26.77
C GLN A 139 0.62 -5.43 25.63
N THR A 140 0.23 -4.18 25.39
CA THR A 140 0.68 -3.38 24.24
C THR A 140 1.06 -1.93 24.62
N ASN A 141 1.26 -1.02 23.67
CA ASN A 141 1.54 0.39 23.90
C ASN A 141 0.51 1.34 23.26
N VAL A 142 0.51 2.59 23.71
CA VAL A 142 -0.50 3.59 23.28
C VAL A 142 -0.43 3.88 21.77
N LYS A 143 0.75 3.90 21.15
CA LYS A 143 0.92 4.06 19.70
C LYS A 143 0.23 2.94 18.92
N TYR A 144 0.38 1.69 19.35
CA TYR A 144 -0.30 0.53 18.77
C TYR A 144 -1.82 0.61 18.98
N CYS A 145 -2.27 0.97 20.19
CA CYS A 145 -3.69 1.20 20.46
C CYS A 145 -4.31 2.27 19.53
N VAL A 146 -3.58 3.35 19.22
CA VAL A 146 -4.03 4.37 18.24
C VAL A 146 -4.12 3.77 16.82
N ALA A 147 -3.14 2.97 16.39
CA ALA A 147 -3.18 2.31 15.09
C ALA A 147 -4.39 1.35 14.96
N GLU A 148 -4.64 0.53 15.98
CA GLU A 148 -5.79 -0.39 16.01
C GLU A 148 -7.13 0.33 16.15
N LEU A 149 -7.15 1.51 16.76
CA LEU A 149 -8.33 2.38 16.81
C LEU A 149 -8.67 2.89 15.39
N LEU A 150 -7.68 3.31 14.62
CA LEU A 150 -7.84 3.69 13.21
C LEU A 150 -8.29 2.49 12.37
N ASN A 151 -7.70 1.31 12.59
CA ASN A 151 -8.10 0.06 11.92
C ASN A 151 -9.53 -0.37 12.25
N THR A 152 -9.98 -0.21 13.50
CA THR A 152 -11.33 -0.57 13.94
C THR A 152 -12.37 0.40 13.38
N PHE A 153 -12.21 1.70 13.63
CA PHE A 153 -13.20 2.73 13.30
C PHE A 153 -13.04 3.33 11.89
N LYS A 154 -12.07 2.86 11.10
CA LYS A 154 -11.74 3.35 9.73
C LYS A 154 -11.48 4.86 9.68
N GLY A 155 -10.80 5.37 10.70
CA GLY A 155 -10.40 6.78 10.81
C GLY A 155 -9.05 7.08 10.15
N GLU A 156 -8.80 8.38 9.97
CA GLU A 156 -7.52 8.91 9.46
C GLU A 156 -6.88 9.86 10.47
N LEU A 157 -5.58 9.66 10.70
CA LEU A 157 -4.78 10.33 11.72
C LEU A 157 -4.33 11.72 11.26
N ARG A 158 -4.48 12.71 12.14
CA ARG A 158 -3.64 13.91 12.13
C ARG A 158 -3.09 14.16 13.52
N CYS A 159 -1.77 14.22 13.63
CA CYS A 159 -1.10 14.75 14.81
C CYS A 159 -1.07 16.28 14.66
N ARG A 160 -1.29 17.02 15.76
CA ARG A 160 -1.31 18.48 15.72
C ARG A 160 -0.77 19.06 17.02
N VAL A 161 0.26 19.89 16.94
CA VAL A 161 0.86 20.57 18.10
C VAL A 161 0.47 22.04 18.05
N THR A 162 0.12 22.61 19.20
CA THR A 162 -0.17 24.05 19.34
C THR A 162 0.93 24.72 20.16
N ILE A 163 1.26 25.96 19.79
CA ILE A 163 2.24 26.79 20.51
C ILE A 163 1.65 28.16 20.86
N ASP A 164 2.25 28.83 21.83
CA ASP A 164 2.07 30.26 22.12
C ASP A 164 3.47 30.87 22.28
N GLY A 165 3.78 31.87 21.46
CA GLY A 165 5.14 32.40 21.31
C GLY A 165 6.16 31.31 20.99
N SER A 166 7.06 31.03 21.94
CA SER A 166 8.10 30.00 21.83
C SER A 166 7.85 28.78 22.74
N LYS A 167 6.60 28.54 23.17
CA LYS A 167 6.23 27.49 24.12
C LYS A 167 5.14 26.59 23.56
N ILE A 168 5.31 25.27 23.70
CA ILE A 168 4.28 24.29 23.38
C ILE A 168 3.12 24.39 24.40
N THR A 169 1.88 24.47 23.90
CA THR A 169 0.66 24.62 24.71
C THR A 169 -0.24 23.39 24.69
N GLY A 170 -0.13 22.55 23.67
CA GLY A 170 -0.93 21.33 23.54
C GLY A 170 -0.39 20.39 22.46
N ARG A 171 -0.65 19.08 22.63
CA ARG A 171 -0.34 18.02 21.67
C ARG A 171 -1.63 17.21 21.47
N TYR A 172 -2.12 17.13 20.24
CA TYR A 172 -3.44 16.57 19.93
C TYR A 172 -3.37 15.44 18.91
N ILE A 173 -4.11 14.37 19.20
CA ILE A 173 -4.46 13.36 18.20
C ILE A 173 -5.86 13.69 17.69
N ASP A 174 -5.93 14.10 16.43
CA ASP A 174 -7.19 14.17 15.68
C ASP A 174 -7.40 12.83 14.94
N ILE A 175 -8.63 12.34 14.96
CA ILE A 175 -9.07 11.17 14.18
C ILE A 175 -10.24 11.63 13.29
N LEU A 176 -9.94 11.82 12.01
CA LEU A 176 -10.86 12.31 11.00
C LEU A 176 -11.58 11.14 10.33
N SER A 177 -12.76 11.37 9.75
CA SER A 177 -13.43 10.40 8.88
C SER A 177 -12.83 10.35 7.46
N ARG A 178 -12.08 11.39 7.09
CA ARG A 178 -11.19 11.49 5.92
C ARG A 178 -10.30 12.73 6.10
N ARG A 179 -9.00 12.64 5.76
CA ARG A 179 -8.07 13.77 5.65
C ARG A 179 -7.99 14.23 4.18
N GLY A 180 -7.78 15.52 3.96
CA GLY A 180 -7.75 16.14 2.63
C GLY A 180 -9.14 16.29 1.97
N ALA A 181 -9.16 16.93 0.81
CA ALA A 181 -10.35 17.28 0.03
C ALA A 181 -10.27 16.79 -1.42
N ASP A 182 -11.38 16.83 -2.16
CA ASP A 182 -11.36 16.75 -3.63
C ASP A 182 -11.27 18.19 -4.18
N THR A 183 -10.03 18.64 -4.41
CA THR A 183 -9.73 19.99 -4.89
C THR A 183 -9.92 20.13 -6.41
N GLY A 184 -10.22 19.03 -7.11
CA GLY A 184 -10.20 18.96 -8.57
C GLY A 184 -8.79 18.91 -9.18
N LYS A 185 -7.73 18.81 -8.36
CA LYS A 185 -6.33 18.63 -8.79
C LYS A 185 -6.22 17.49 -9.82
N ARG A 186 -5.39 17.72 -10.84
CA ARG A 186 -5.03 16.71 -11.83
C ARG A 186 -3.53 16.51 -11.87
N PHE A 187 -3.14 15.24 -11.99
CA PHE A 187 -1.79 14.82 -12.33
C PHE A 187 -1.82 14.21 -13.73
N GLU A 188 -1.00 14.75 -14.63
CA GLU A 188 -1.03 14.41 -16.06
C GLU A 188 0.38 14.01 -16.52
N TYR A 189 0.49 12.92 -17.30
CA TYR A 189 1.78 12.49 -17.81
C TYR A 189 2.42 13.58 -18.67
N ARG A 190 3.74 13.80 -18.49
CA ARG A 190 4.52 14.92 -19.07
C ARG A 190 4.20 16.32 -18.52
N LYS A 191 3.34 16.47 -17.51
CA LYS A 191 3.13 17.72 -16.74
C LYS A 191 3.80 17.62 -15.37
N ASP A 192 3.25 16.77 -14.51
CA ASP A 192 3.63 16.59 -13.11
C ASP A 192 3.67 15.12 -12.68
N LEU A 193 3.09 14.21 -13.46
CA LEU A 193 3.25 12.76 -13.28
C LEU A 193 4.58 12.30 -13.87
N THR A 194 5.49 11.84 -13.01
CA THR A 194 6.85 11.38 -13.37
C THR A 194 6.91 9.86 -13.52
N GLU A 195 6.21 9.12 -12.67
CA GLU A 195 6.15 7.66 -12.68
C GLU A 195 4.72 7.18 -12.38
N ILE A 196 4.26 6.15 -13.08
CA ILE A 196 3.02 5.44 -12.76
C ILE A 196 3.18 3.94 -13.04
N GLU A 197 2.80 3.11 -12.07
CA GLU A 197 2.71 1.66 -12.20
C GLU A 197 1.25 1.23 -12.16
N ARG A 198 0.90 0.20 -12.95
CA ARG A 198 -0.37 -0.52 -12.85
C ARG A 198 -0.11 -2.02 -12.81
N THR A 199 -0.25 -2.61 -11.63
CA THR A 199 -0.13 -4.05 -11.40
C THR A 199 -1.52 -4.69 -11.33
N ILE A 200 -1.73 -5.77 -12.09
CA ILE A 200 -3.02 -6.49 -12.18
C ILE A 200 -2.87 -7.88 -11.57
N ASP A 201 -3.37 -8.09 -10.35
CA ASP A 201 -3.35 -9.41 -9.72
C ASP A 201 -4.54 -10.29 -10.17
N MET A 202 -4.20 -11.48 -10.64
CA MET A 202 -5.14 -12.54 -11.00
C MET A 202 -5.08 -13.76 -10.06
N SER A 203 -4.31 -13.71 -8.97
CA SER A 203 -4.10 -14.83 -8.04
C SER A 203 -5.32 -15.06 -7.14
N SER A 204 -5.86 -13.97 -6.61
CA SER A 204 -7.03 -13.90 -5.73
C SER A 204 -8.32 -14.34 -6.42
N VAL A 205 -8.53 -13.95 -7.68
CA VAL A 205 -9.79 -14.06 -8.43
C VAL A 205 -10.53 -15.40 -8.28
N LYS A 206 -11.75 -15.36 -7.72
CA LYS A 206 -12.69 -16.48 -7.63
C LYS A 206 -13.94 -16.16 -8.45
N THR A 207 -14.36 -17.06 -9.33
CA THR A 207 -15.59 -16.91 -10.11
C THR A 207 -16.74 -17.77 -9.56
N ALA A 208 -16.51 -18.46 -8.44
CA ALA A 208 -17.54 -19.12 -7.63
C ALA A 208 -17.07 -19.25 -6.17
N ILE A 209 -17.99 -19.17 -5.22
CA ILE A 209 -17.77 -19.35 -3.78
C ILE A 209 -18.67 -20.46 -3.25
N ARG A 210 -18.11 -21.34 -2.42
CA ARG A 210 -18.87 -22.14 -1.44
C ARG A 210 -18.85 -21.43 -0.11
N ALA A 211 -19.96 -21.40 0.62
CA ALA A 211 -19.97 -20.88 1.98
C ALA A 211 -20.52 -21.88 2.98
N TYR A 212 -19.94 -21.81 4.17
CA TYR A 212 -20.25 -22.62 5.33
C TYR A 212 -20.57 -21.67 6.48
N GLY A 213 -21.81 -21.72 6.98
CA GLY A 213 -22.20 -20.99 8.17
C GLY A 213 -22.01 -21.84 9.43
N LYS A 214 -22.56 -21.36 10.54
CA LYS A 214 -22.50 -21.99 11.87
C LYS A 214 -22.78 -23.50 11.86
N PRO A 215 -21.98 -24.33 12.58
CA PRO A 215 -22.26 -25.75 12.76
C PRO A 215 -23.59 -25.99 13.48
N THR A 216 -24.42 -26.91 12.96
CA THR A 216 -25.63 -27.36 13.65
C THR A 216 -25.25 -28.22 14.86
N GLU A 217 -25.65 -27.86 16.07
CA GLU A 217 -25.47 -28.75 17.23
C GLU A 217 -26.42 -29.97 17.14
N ASN A 218 -25.90 -31.17 17.44
CA ASN A 218 -26.72 -32.37 17.60
C ASN A 218 -27.27 -32.47 19.03
N GLU A 219 -28.26 -33.33 19.27
CA GLU A 219 -28.92 -33.53 20.59
C GLU A 219 -27.96 -33.90 21.75
N ASN A 220 -26.71 -34.27 21.47
CA ASN A 220 -25.67 -34.58 22.45
C ASN A 220 -24.72 -33.41 22.78
N GLY A 221 -24.80 -32.28 22.06
CA GLY A 221 -23.82 -31.19 22.11
C GLY A 221 -22.60 -31.36 21.19
N ASP A 222 -22.55 -32.42 20.38
CA ASP A 222 -21.54 -32.59 19.34
C ASP A 222 -21.77 -31.62 18.17
N GLN A 223 -20.72 -30.91 17.73
CA GLN A 223 -20.75 -30.11 16.49
C GLN A 223 -21.10 -31.00 15.28
N GLY A 224 -22.23 -30.70 14.65
CA GLY A 224 -22.68 -31.34 13.41
C GLY A 224 -22.07 -30.68 12.17
N LYS A 225 -22.86 -30.58 11.10
CA LYS A 225 -22.39 -30.00 9.84
C LYS A 225 -22.59 -28.48 9.85
N PRO A 226 -21.71 -27.69 9.19
CA PRO A 226 -22.00 -26.29 8.92
C PRO A 226 -23.29 -26.16 8.10
N ILE A 227 -24.09 -25.14 8.39
CA ILE A 227 -25.23 -24.81 7.54
C ILE A 227 -24.74 -24.39 6.14
N THR A 228 -25.59 -24.60 5.13
CA THR A 228 -25.33 -24.16 3.75
C THR A 228 -26.63 -23.70 3.09
N PHE A 229 -26.55 -22.79 2.13
CA PHE A 229 -27.70 -22.32 1.35
C PHE A 229 -28.20 -23.31 0.27
N LYS A 230 -27.87 -24.60 0.39
CA LYS A 230 -27.97 -25.60 -0.69
C LYS A 230 -29.37 -25.71 -1.30
N ASP A 231 -30.40 -25.70 -0.44
CA ASP A 231 -31.80 -25.91 -0.82
C ASP A 231 -32.59 -24.63 -1.12
N ILE A 232 -31.94 -23.46 -0.98
CA ILE A 232 -32.43 -22.16 -1.45
C ILE A 232 -32.27 -22.09 -2.97
N GLU A 233 -33.20 -21.38 -3.62
CA GLU A 233 -33.17 -21.09 -5.05
C GLU A 233 -33.14 -19.58 -5.24
N TRP A 234 -32.20 -19.09 -6.04
CA TRP A 234 -32.26 -17.76 -6.64
C TRP A 234 -32.44 -17.90 -8.14
N SER A 235 -33.17 -16.97 -8.77
CA SER A 235 -33.19 -16.80 -10.22
C SER A 235 -33.39 -15.35 -10.63
N LYS A 236 -32.65 -14.92 -11.66
CA LYS A 236 -32.79 -13.60 -12.28
C LYS A 236 -34.21 -13.34 -12.80
N ALA A 237 -34.94 -14.40 -13.15
CA ALA A 237 -36.34 -14.32 -13.56
C ALA A 237 -37.32 -13.96 -12.41
N LYS A 238 -36.88 -14.04 -11.15
CA LYS A 238 -37.64 -13.66 -9.94
C LYS A 238 -37.19 -12.33 -9.33
N GLY A 239 -36.08 -11.75 -9.81
CA GLY A 239 -35.46 -10.54 -9.29
C GLY A 239 -34.20 -10.76 -8.44
N ASP A 240 -33.78 -12.01 -8.24
CA ASP A 240 -32.53 -12.33 -7.53
C ASP A 240 -31.31 -11.94 -8.40
N PRO A 241 -30.15 -11.56 -7.81
CA PRO A 241 -29.03 -11.02 -8.58
C PRO A 241 -28.35 -12.06 -9.48
N ILE A 242 -28.42 -13.35 -9.14
CA ILE A 242 -27.85 -14.43 -9.94
C ILE A 242 -28.62 -15.75 -9.82
N ASP A 243 -28.68 -16.52 -10.92
CA ASP A 243 -29.32 -17.83 -10.94
C ASP A 243 -28.51 -18.88 -10.16
N LYS A 244 -29.16 -19.50 -9.17
CA LYS A 244 -28.60 -20.54 -8.31
C LYS A 244 -29.68 -21.61 -8.06
N PRO A 245 -29.61 -22.77 -8.72
CA PRO A 245 -30.61 -23.82 -8.56
C PRO A 245 -30.57 -24.47 -7.17
N LYS A 246 -31.67 -25.14 -6.81
CA LYS A 246 -31.73 -26.00 -5.61
C LYS A 246 -30.79 -27.19 -5.74
N GLY A 247 -30.22 -27.61 -4.61
CA GLY A 247 -29.23 -28.68 -4.56
C GLY A 247 -27.80 -28.22 -4.87
N GLN A 248 -27.58 -26.93 -5.17
CA GLN A 248 -26.26 -26.35 -5.41
C GLN A 248 -25.73 -25.68 -4.13
N ASP A 249 -24.57 -26.13 -3.65
CA ASP A 249 -23.88 -25.63 -2.44
C ASP A 249 -22.86 -24.52 -2.70
N TRP A 250 -22.93 -23.90 -3.89
CA TRP A 250 -22.07 -22.78 -4.29
C TRP A 250 -22.85 -21.73 -5.08
N LEU A 251 -22.32 -20.52 -5.10
CA LEU A 251 -22.76 -19.39 -5.91
C LEU A 251 -21.64 -19.03 -6.87
N GLY A 252 -21.91 -18.64 -8.12
CA GLY A 252 -20.81 -18.31 -9.04
C GLY A 252 -21.23 -17.55 -10.28
N ASP A 253 -20.41 -16.57 -10.65
CA ASP A 253 -20.73 -15.66 -11.73
C ASP A 253 -20.28 -16.19 -13.10
N GLU A 254 -21.24 -16.25 -14.02
CA GLU A 254 -21.09 -16.77 -15.37
C GLU A 254 -20.33 -15.82 -16.31
N GLN A 255 -20.43 -14.50 -16.11
CA GLN A 255 -19.65 -13.52 -16.86
C GLN A 255 -18.18 -13.54 -16.39
N ALA A 256 -17.96 -13.59 -15.08
CA ALA A 256 -16.65 -13.79 -14.49
C ALA A 256 -16.03 -15.14 -14.89
N ARG A 257 -16.82 -16.22 -14.99
CA ARG A 257 -16.35 -17.50 -15.58
C ARG A 257 -15.95 -17.34 -17.05
N ALA A 258 -16.76 -16.67 -17.85
CA ALA A 258 -16.48 -16.44 -19.27
C ALA A 258 -15.22 -15.59 -19.50
N LEU A 259 -14.93 -14.63 -18.63
CA LEU A 259 -13.72 -13.81 -18.67
C LEU A 259 -12.51 -14.53 -18.04
N TRP A 260 -12.59 -14.89 -16.76
CA TRP A 260 -11.46 -15.25 -15.91
C TRP A 260 -11.36 -16.73 -15.54
N GLY A 261 -12.37 -17.55 -15.86
CA GLY A 261 -12.39 -18.99 -15.61
C GLY A 261 -11.21 -19.73 -16.22
N ARG A 262 -10.76 -20.81 -15.58
CA ARG A 262 -9.63 -21.62 -16.06
C ARG A 262 -10.06 -22.45 -17.26
N GLY A 263 -9.18 -22.58 -18.26
CA GLY A 263 -9.43 -23.43 -19.43
C GLY A 263 -9.63 -24.90 -19.05
N ASP A 264 -10.50 -25.56 -19.80
CA ASP A 264 -10.81 -26.98 -19.76
C ASP A 264 -11.16 -27.46 -21.18
N TYR A 265 -11.22 -28.77 -21.42
CA TYR A 265 -11.41 -29.34 -22.76
C TYR A 265 -12.75 -28.96 -23.42
N GLU A 266 -13.75 -28.57 -22.63
CA GLU A 266 -15.10 -28.19 -23.08
C GLU A 266 -15.44 -26.70 -22.85
N GLY A 267 -14.50 -25.87 -22.36
CA GLY A 267 -14.72 -24.44 -22.15
C GLY A 267 -13.89 -23.81 -21.03
N LYS A 268 -14.49 -22.88 -20.27
CA LYS A 268 -13.90 -22.34 -19.03
C LYS A 268 -14.65 -22.84 -17.80
N ARG A 269 -13.94 -23.40 -16.82
CA ARG A 269 -14.49 -23.80 -15.51
C ARG A 269 -14.29 -22.70 -14.46
N HIS A 270 -15.16 -22.66 -13.45
CA HIS A 270 -15.07 -21.65 -12.39
C HIS A 270 -13.74 -21.76 -11.61
N ARG A 271 -13.28 -20.61 -11.10
CA ARG A 271 -12.28 -20.56 -10.02
C ARG A 271 -13.01 -20.58 -8.69
N PHE A 272 -12.97 -21.68 -7.96
CA PHE A 272 -13.65 -21.79 -6.66
C PHE A 272 -12.85 -21.16 -5.52
N GLY A 273 -13.55 -20.42 -4.66
CA GLY A 273 -13.12 -20.05 -3.31
C GLY A 273 -14.07 -20.62 -2.25
N ILE A 274 -13.74 -20.38 -0.98
CA ILE A 274 -14.54 -20.76 0.19
C ILE A 274 -14.71 -19.50 1.07
N LEU A 275 -15.86 -19.39 1.72
CA LEU A 275 -16.20 -18.40 2.76
C LEU A 275 -16.70 -19.16 4.00
N GLU A 276 -16.31 -18.73 5.20
CA GLU A 276 -16.65 -19.42 6.46
C GLU A 276 -17.18 -18.41 7.49
N GLU A 277 -18.50 -18.28 7.58
CA GLU A 277 -19.21 -17.34 8.45
C GLU A 277 -19.66 -18.07 9.72
N SER A 278 -18.72 -18.27 10.65
CA SER A 278 -18.91 -19.20 11.78
C SER A 278 -20.05 -18.84 12.74
N ASP A 279 -20.48 -17.58 12.75
CA ASP A 279 -21.58 -17.09 13.58
C ASP A 279 -22.95 -17.05 12.88
N GLU A 280 -23.00 -17.12 11.55
CA GLU A 280 -24.23 -17.02 10.76
C GLU A 280 -25.04 -18.32 10.82
N ASP A 281 -26.26 -18.26 11.36
CA ASP A 281 -27.17 -19.40 11.52
C ASP A 281 -28.36 -19.40 10.53
N ASN A 282 -28.49 -18.35 9.71
CA ASN A 282 -29.54 -18.22 8.71
C ASN A 282 -29.00 -18.49 7.29
N PRO A 283 -29.38 -19.61 6.63
CA PRO A 283 -28.92 -19.94 5.28
C PRO A 283 -29.28 -18.90 4.20
N VAL A 284 -30.25 -18.01 4.43
CA VAL A 284 -30.59 -16.91 3.50
C VAL A 284 -29.54 -15.80 3.61
N ARG A 285 -29.18 -15.40 4.83
CA ARG A 285 -28.13 -14.39 5.08
C ARG A 285 -26.77 -14.86 4.59
N LEU A 286 -26.44 -16.13 4.85
CA LEU A 286 -25.24 -16.77 4.31
C LEU A 286 -25.15 -16.67 2.78
N LEU A 287 -26.28 -16.75 2.07
CA LEU A 287 -26.32 -16.60 0.60
C LEU A 287 -26.16 -15.14 0.16
N GLU A 288 -26.72 -14.18 0.89
CA GLU A 288 -26.54 -12.73 0.69
C GLU A 288 -25.06 -12.34 0.86
N GLN A 289 -24.45 -12.68 2.01
CA GLN A 289 -23.02 -12.47 2.30
C GLN A 289 -22.13 -13.14 1.24
N THR A 290 -22.48 -14.35 0.80
CA THR A 290 -21.73 -15.05 -0.26
C THR A 290 -21.78 -14.33 -1.60
N TYR A 291 -22.89 -13.66 -1.92
CA TYR A 291 -22.99 -12.84 -3.13
C TYR A 291 -22.13 -11.58 -3.02
N GLU A 292 -22.21 -10.88 -1.89
CA GLU A 292 -21.42 -9.68 -1.60
C GLU A 292 -19.91 -9.99 -1.65
N TYR A 293 -19.48 -11.08 -1.00
CA TYR A 293 -18.09 -11.56 -1.08
C TYR A 293 -17.70 -11.99 -2.51
N LEU A 294 -18.57 -12.70 -3.24
CA LEU A 294 -18.29 -13.05 -4.64
C LEU A 294 -18.06 -11.81 -5.51
N GLN A 295 -18.77 -10.70 -5.30
CA GLN A 295 -18.56 -9.46 -6.05
C GLN A 295 -17.18 -8.81 -5.79
N THR A 296 -16.58 -8.99 -4.60
CA THR A 296 -15.24 -8.42 -4.33
C THR A 296 -14.11 -9.23 -4.97
N VAL A 297 -14.31 -10.53 -5.22
CA VAL A 297 -13.28 -11.43 -5.76
C VAL A 297 -13.52 -11.92 -7.19
N CYS A 298 -14.62 -11.53 -7.86
CA CYS A 298 -14.92 -12.00 -9.23
C CYS A 298 -14.16 -11.26 -10.35
N THR A 299 -13.41 -10.20 -10.02
CA THR A 299 -12.54 -9.46 -10.95
C THR A 299 -11.08 -9.45 -10.45
N PRO A 300 -10.08 -9.32 -11.34
CA PRO A 300 -8.70 -9.02 -10.93
C PRO A 300 -8.63 -7.79 -10.05
N LEU A 301 -7.76 -7.80 -9.03
CA LEU A 301 -7.40 -6.56 -8.34
C LEU A 301 -6.47 -5.77 -9.26
N VAL A 302 -6.78 -4.50 -9.47
CA VAL A 302 -5.91 -3.55 -10.17
C VAL A 302 -5.33 -2.62 -9.11
N HIS A 303 -4.04 -2.77 -8.85
CA HIS A 303 -3.27 -1.87 -8.03
C HIS A 303 -2.60 -0.83 -8.93
N TYR A 304 -2.57 0.39 -8.42
CA TYR A 304 -1.89 1.52 -9.03
C TYR A 304 -1.05 2.20 -7.96
N SER A 305 0.11 2.70 -8.37
CA SER A 305 1.00 3.56 -7.60
C SER A 305 1.60 4.59 -8.55
N GLY A 306 2.02 5.73 -8.04
CA GLY A 306 2.67 6.73 -8.88
C GLY A 306 3.38 7.80 -8.08
N LYS A 307 4.36 8.44 -8.72
CA LYS A 307 5.10 9.59 -8.20
C LYS A 307 4.80 10.82 -9.03
N VAL A 308 4.60 11.93 -8.34
CA VAL A 308 4.32 13.24 -8.92
C VAL A 308 5.11 14.33 -8.21
N ILE A 309 5.25 15.49 -8.86
CA ILE A 309 5.94 16.67 -8.32
C ILE A 309 4.92 17.66 -7.76
N ASP A 310 5.22 18.31 -6.63
CA ASP A 310 4.44 19.45 -6.12
C ASP A 310 4.65 20.70 -6.98
N LEU A 311 3.78 20.87 -7.99
CA LEU A 311 3.78 22.08 -8.82
C LEU A 311 3.36 23.35 -8.05
N PHE A 312 2.66 23.25 -6.92
CA PHE A 312 2.28 24.43 -6.15
C PHE A 312 3.49 25.07 -5.49
N ARG A 313 4.33 24.32 -4.79
CA ARG A 313 5.57 24.86 -4.20
C ARG A 313 6.58 25.38 -5.26
N LEU A 314 6.49 24.89 -6.50
CA LEU A 314 7.29 25.37 -7.63
C LEU A 314 6.73 26.60 -8.38
N SER A 315 5.42 26.87 -8.33
CA SER A 315 4.77 27.89 -9.17
C SER A 315 3.89 28.90 -8.41
N ASN A 316 3.55 28.62 -7.16
CA ASN A 316 2.53 29.30 -6.36
C ASN A 316 1.15 29.38 -7.05
N PHE A 317 0.81 28.41 -7.89
CA PHE A 317 -0.52 28.28 -8.50
C PHE A 317 -1.47 27.51 -7.58
N GLU A 318 -2.36 28.21 -6.85
CA GLU A 318 -3.26 27.61 -5.84
C GLU A 318 -4.08 26.39 -6.34
N HIS A 319 -4.39 26.31 -7.64
CA HIS A 319 -5.12 25.18 -8.24
C HIS A 319 -4.27 23.91 -8.45
N GLU A 320 -2.95 24.02 -8.26
CA GLU A 320 -2.02 22.89 -8.21
C GLU A 320 -1.73 22.45 -6.76
N ARG A 321 -2.28 23.14 -5.74
CA ARG A 321 -2.03 22.83 -4.33
C ARG A 321 -2.58 21.46 -3.95
N ILE A 322 -1.86 20.80 -3.06
CA ILE A 322 -2.13 19.47 -2.55
C ILE A 322 -1.83 19.39 -1.05
N GLN A 323 -2.63 18.60 -0.33
CA GLN A 323 -2.45 18.24 1.07
C GLN A 323 -2.46 16.71 1.24
N LEU A 324 -1.90 16.20 2.34
CA LEU A 324 -1.91 14.75 2.60
C LEU A 324 -3.36 14.25 2.78
N GLY A 325 -3.73 13.20 2.04
CA GLY A 325 -5.08 12.65 1.97
C GLY A 325 -5.95 13.21 0.84
N ASP A 326 -5.55 14.29 0.17
CA ASP A 326 -6.30 14.92 -0.93
C ASP A 326 -6.62 13.92 -2.03
N THR A 327 -7.79 14.10 -2.64
CA THR A 327 -8.30 13.29 -3.75
C THR A 327 -8.05 14.03 -5.07
N ALA A 328 -7.26 13.41 -5.95
CA ALA A 328 -6.88 13.96 -7.24
C ALA A 328 -7.29 13.02 -8.39
N ALA A 329 -7.31 13.53 -9.61
CA ALA A 329 -7.43 12.73 -10.83
C ALA A 329 -6.06 12.49 -11.46
N VAL A 330 -5.85 11.30 -12.03
CA VAL A 330 -4.62 10.90 -12.73
C VAL A 330 -4.94 10.53 -14.17
N LEU A 331 -4.16 11.10 -15.10
CA LEU A 331 -4.31 10.92 -16.55
C LEU A 331 -2.98 10.51 -17.18
N ASP A 332 -2.95 9.30 -17.74
CA ASP A 332 -1.90 8.84 -18.66
C ASP A 332 -2.55 8.26 -19.93
N GLU A 333 -2.30 8.92 -21.07
CA GLU A 333 -2.78 8.53 -22.40
C GLU A 333 -1.72 7.77 -23.23
N ASP A 334 -0.46 7.71 -22.77
CA ASP A 334 0.64 7.01 -23.48
C ASP A 334 0.65 5.49 -23.20
N ILE A 335 0.06 5.05 -22.09
CA ILE A 335 -0.09 3.63 -21.72
C ILE A 335 -1.44 3.04 -22.20
N TYR A 336 -1.49 1.72 -22.46
CA TYR A 336 -2.71 1.02 -22.87
C TYR A 336 -3.15 -0.08 -21.86
N PRO A 337 -4.46 -0.20 -21.54
CA PRO A 337 -5.47 0.85 -21.70
C PRO A 337 -5.04 2.12 -20.94
N VAL A 338 -5.55 3.28 -21.39
CA VAL A 338 -5.25 4.58 -20.77
C VAL A 338 -5.64 4.59 -19.30
N ILE A 339 -4.87 5.30 -18.48
CA ILE A 339 -5.15 5.43 -17.04
C ILE A 339 -5.97 6.70 -16.85
N GLN A 340 -7.19 6.52 -16.35
CA GLN A 340 -8.13 7.60 -16.00
C GLN A 340 -8.79 7.22 -14.68
N GLU A 341 -8.09 7.55 -13.59
CA GLU A 341 -8.39 7.10 -12.24
C GLU A 341 -8.42 8.29 -11.28
N LYS A 342 -9.31 8.30 -10.29
CA LYS A 342 -9.10 9.07 -9.06
C LYS A 342 -8.08 8.35 -8.20
N THR A 343 -7.37 9.11 -7.40
CA THR A 343 -6.36 8.61 -6.46
C THR A 343 -6.37 9.50 -5.21
N ARG A 344 -5.56 9.14 -4.23
CA ARG A 344 -5.24 10.01 -3.09
C ARG A 344 -3.75 10.25 -2.97
N VAL A 345 -3.41 11.43 -2.46
CA VAL A 345 -2.07 11.72 -1.93
C VAL A 345 -1.90 10.92 -0.65
N ILE A 346 -1.09 9.86 -0.69
CA ILE A 346 -0.82 8.99 0.47
C ILE A 346 0.51 9.30 1.16
N GLU A 347 1.40 10.04 0.49
CA GLU A 347 2.69 10.47 1.04
C GLU A 347 3.10 11.82 0.44
N LEU A 348 3.69 12.68 1.27
CA LEU A 348 4.37 13.90 0.88
C LEU A 348 5.79 13.86 1.43
N LYS A 349 6.77 13.86 0.53
CA LYS A 349 8.20 13.99 0.84
C LYS A 349 8.69 15.33 0.28
N ARG A 350 8.79 16.31 1.18
CA ARG A 350 9.08 17.71 0.88
C ARG A 350 10.56 18.02 1.15
N ASP A 351 11.27 18.51 0.14
CA ASP A 351 12.55 19.19 0.35
C ASP A 351 12.22 20.65 0.77
N LEU A 352 12.70 21.03 1.94
CA LEU A 352 12.37 22.31 2.57
C LEU A 352 13.36 23.43 2.21
N LEU A 353 14.39 23.13 1.40
CA LEU A 353 15.34 24.09 0.84
C LEU A 353 15.13 24.27 -0.68
N ASP A 354 14.89 23.19 -1.43
CA ASP A 354 14.65 23.20 -2.87
C ASP A 354 13.39 22.38 -3.26
N PRO A 355 12.23 23.04 -3.46
CA PRO A 355 10.98 22.36 -3.85
C PRO A 355 11.04 21.61 -5.19
N SER A 356 12.11 21.72 -5.99
CA SER A 356 12.25 20.92 -7.21
C SER A 356 12.61 19.45 -6.95
N ASN A 357 12.97 19.11 -5.70
CA ASN A 357 13.19 17.75 -5.24
C ASN A 357 11.95 17.11 -4.56
N ASP A 358 10.80 17.80 -4.53
CA ASP A 358 9.58 17.30 -3.90
C ASP A 358 9.03 16.04 -4.59
N GLU A 359 8.78 15.00 -3.79
CA GLU A 359 8.13 13.77 -4.22
C GLU A 359 6.78 13.60 -3.52
N VAL A 360 5.76 13.27 -4.30
CA VAL A 360 4.38 13.06 -3.85
C VAL A 360 3.95 11.67 -4.31
N VAL A 361 3.52 10.80 -3.39
CA VAL A 361 3.12 9.42 -3.71
C VAL A 361 1.61 9.29 -3.73
N LEU A 362 1.11 8.64 -4.78
CA LEU A 362 -0.30 8.44 -5.05
C LEU A 362 -0.74 6.99 -4.76
N GLY A 363 -1.92 6.82 -4.18
CA GLY A 363 -2.47 5.53 -3.76
C GLY A 363 -4.01 5.53 -3.61
N GLU A 364 -4.59 4.40 -3.19
CA GLU A 364 -6.07 4.23 -3.10
C GLU A 364 -6.84 4.58 -4.39
N PHE A 365 -6.35 4.10 -5.54
CA PHE A 365 -6.94 4.44 -6.84
C PHE A 365 -8.35 3.86 -7.06
N LEU A 366 -9.20 4.64 -7.74
CA LEU A 366 -10.60 4.34 -8.05
C LEU A 366 -10.93 4.83 -9.48
N PRO A 367 -11.56 4.04 -10.37
CA PRO A 367 -11.78 4.48 -11.76
C PRO A 367 -12.64 5.74 -11.87
N LEU A 368 -12.16 6.78 -12.58
CA LEU A 368 -12.96 7.99 -12.89
C LEU A 368 -14.25 7.65 -13.64
N PHE A 369 -14.21 6.54 -14.39
CA PHE A 369 -15.29 6.02 -15.20
C PHE A 369 -15.57 4.56 -14.89
N SER A 370 -15.73 4.23 -13.60
CA SER A 370 -16.35 2.96 -13.21
C SER A 370 -17.74 2.82 -13.86
N SER A 371 -18.17 1.59 -14.15
CA SER A 371 -19.48 1.36 -14.76
C SER A 371 -20.58 2.02 -13.89
N PRO A 372 -21.59 2.73 -14.45
CA PRO A 372 -22.57 3.49 -13.66
C PRO A 372 -23.22 2.69 -12.52
N ASN A 373 -23.33 1.37 -12.68
CA ASN A 373 -23.86 0.47 -11.67
C ASN A 373 -22.98 0.37 -10.41
N GLN A 374 -21.65 0.46 -10.49
CA GLN A 374 -20.75 0.32 -9.33
C GLN A 374 -20.82 1.52 -8.39
N GLU A 375 -20.90 2.74 -8.94
CA GLU A 375 -21.10 3.94 -8.13
C GLU A 375 -22.53 3.99 -7.57
N ILE A 376 -23.53 3.55 -8.35
CA ILE A 376 -24.90 3.33 -7.86
C ILE A 376 -24.96 2.29 -6.73
N GLU A 377 -24.22 1.17 -6.79
CA GLU A 377 -24.16 0.16 -5.73
C GLU A 377 -23.44 0.69 -4.48
N ARG A 378 -22.30 1.41 -4.62
CA ARG A 378 -21.63 2.07 -3.47
C ARG A 378 -22.54 3.10 -2.81
N VAL A 379 -23.24 3.91 -3.61
CA VAL A 379 -24.24 4.86 -3.10
C VAL A 379 -25.40 4.10 -2.46
N LEU A 380 -25.96 3.05 -3.06
CA LEU A 380 -27.03 2.23 -2.48
C LEU A 380 -26.62 1.56 -1.17
N ALA A 381 -25.39 1.07 -1.04
CA ALA A 381 -24.88 0.52 0.21
C ALA A 381 -24.85 1.60 1.30
N LYS A 382 -24.24 2.76 1.01
CA LYS A 382 -24.15 3.87 1.98
C LYS A 382 -25.51 4.53 2.28
N VAL A 383 -26.45 4.48 1.33
CA VAL A 383 -27.86 4.87 1.48
C VAL A 383 -28.64 3.87 2.34
N LYS A 384 -28.38 2.55 2.21
CA LYS A 384 -28.99 1.51 3.05
C LYS A 384 -28.48 1.58 4.49
N GLU A 385 -27.16 1.68 4.66
CA GLU A 385 -26.47 1.85 5.95
C GLU A 385 -27.01 3.07 6.71
N ASN A 386 -27.21 4.20 6.02
CA ASN A 386 -27.81 5.41 6.59
C ASN A 386 -29.36 5.47 6.52
N SER A 387 -30.04 4.45 5.97
CA SER A 387 -31.51 4.49 5.80
C SER A 387 -32.24 4.60 7.13
N HIS A 388 -31.71 3.94 8.16
CA HIS A 388 -32.17 4.00 9.54
C HIS A 388 -32.14 5.42 10.15
N VAL A 389 -31.31 6.31 9.60
CA VAL A 389 -31.23 7.73 9.97
C VAL A 389 -32.20 8.56 9.13
N TRP A 390 -32.26 8.32 7.81
CA TRP A 390 -33.04 9.13 6.87
C TRP A 390 -34.56 8.86 6.89
N ASP A 391 -35.00 7.68 7.30
CA ASP A 391 -36.43 7.37 7.53
C ASP A 391 -37.11 8.29 8.58
N ARG A 392 -36.33 9.10 9.32
CA ARG A 392 -36.83 10.11 10.26
C ARG A 392 -36.84 11.56 9.72
N ALA A 393 -36.19 11.84 8.58
CA ALA A 393 -35.77 13.21 8.20
C ALA A 393 -36.53 13.82 6.99
N GLY A 394 -37.75 13.36 6.70
CA GLY A 394 -38.53 13.77 5.52
C GLY A 394 -39.27 15.12 5.58
N ARG A 395 -38.67 16.20 6.11
CA ARG A 395 -39.31 17.54 6.13
C ARG A 395 -38.30 18.69 5.90
N PRO A 396 -38.62 19.69 5.05
CA PRO A 396 -37.83 20.92 4.99
C PRO A 396 -38.01 21.73 6.28
N ILE A 397 -36.92 22.30 6.79
CA ILE A 397 -36.94 23.20 7.94
C ILE A 397 -37.73 24.45 7.56
N GLN A 398 -38.80 24.72 8.32
CA GLN A 398 -39.63 25.93 8.20
C GLN A 398 -39.56 26.73 9.50
N PRO A 399 -40.04 27.99 9.57
CA PRO A 399 -39.98 28.80 10.79
C PRO A 399 -40.60 28.11 12.03
N ASN A 400 -41.56 27.22 11.84
CA ASN A 400 -42.20 26.41 12.88
C ASN A 400 -41.40 25.14 13.31
N SER A 401 -40.20 24.95 12.77
CA SER A 401 -39.30 23.81 13.08
C SER A 401 -38.26 24.17 14.15
N TYR A 402 -38.09 25.46 14.44
CA TYR A 402 -37.39 25.95 15.62
C TYR A 402 -38.32 25.95 16.84
N PRO A 403 -37.84 25.86 18.08
CA PRO A 403 -38.70 25.90 19.26
C PRO A 403 -39.18 27.34 19.56
N ASP A 404 -40.44 27.50 20.02
CA ASP A 404 -41.00 28.80 20.46
C ASP A 404 -40.48 29.18 21.86
N ILE A 405 -39.17 29.39 21.97
CA ILE A 405 -38.47 29.90 23.15
C ILE A 405 -38.33 31.41 23.02
N VAL A 406 -38.65 32.15 24.09
CA VAL A 406 -38.41 33.60 24.14
C VAL A 406 -36.90 33.83 24.29
N PRO A 407 -36.25 34.59 23.39
CA PRO A 407 -34.82 34.86 23.51
C PRO A 407 -34.46 35.61 24.79
N GLU A 408 -33.25 35.39 25.29
CA GLU A 408 -32.69 36.20 26.37
C GLU A 408 -32.40 37.65 25.90
N VAL A 409 -32.19 38.56 26.86
CA VAL A 409 -31.82 39.95 26.57
C VAL A 409 -30.39 39.97 26.00
N PRO A 410 -30.12 40.67 24.88
CA PRO A 410 -28.78 40.76 24.31
C PRO A 410 -27.73 41.20 25.35
N ALA A 411 -26.67 40.40 25.49
CA ALA A 411 -25.59 40.65 26.43
C ALA A 411 -24.55 41.64 25.86
N ASN A 412 -23.81 42.29 26.75
CA ASN A 412 -22.72 43.22 26.44
C ASN A 412 -23.07 44.28 25.37
N VAL A 413 -24.30 44.79 25.39
CA VAL A 413 -24.70 45.94 24.56
C VAL A 413 -23.79 47.12 24.88
N THR A 414 -23.18 47.70 23.85
CA THR A 414 -22.29 48.88 23.94
C THR A 414 -22.63 49.88 22.83
N ALA A 415 -22.21 51.14 23.03
CA ALA A 415 -22.36 52.20 22.04
C ALA A 415 -21.06 53.02 21.95
N THR A 416 -20.50 53.13 20.75
CA THR A 416 -19.22 53.80 20.47
C THR A 416 -19.42 55.01 19.58
N GLY A 417 -19.01 56.18 20.06
CA GLY A 417 -19.13 57.46 19.35
C GLY A 417 -18.14 57.60 18.21
N LEU A 418 -18.64 57.83 17.00
CA LEU A 418 -17.86 58.10 15.78
C LEU A 418 -18.19 59.51 15.25
N TYR A 419 -17.46 59.99 14.25
CA TYR A 419 -17.81 61.25 13.59
C TYR A 419 -19.14 61.11 12.85
N ALA A 420 -20.14 61.91 13.24
CA ALA A 420 -21.51 61.87 12.71
C ALA A 420 -22.23 60.50 12.79
N ALA A 421 -21.79 59.60 13.67
CA ALA A 421 -22.40 58.27 13.84
C ALA A 421 -22.16 57.68 15.24
N VAL A 422 -22.94 56.67 15.61
CA VAL A 422 -22.71 55.79 16.75
C VAL A 422 -22.80 54.35 16.27
N MET A 423 -21.80 53.55 16.62
CA MET A 423 -21.79 52.10 16.39
C MET A 423 -22.31 51.40 17.63
N VAL A 424 -23.35 50.57 17.50
CA VAL A 424 -24.01 49.85 18.59
C VAL A 424 -23.80 48.35 18.38
N GLU A 425 -23.23 47.68 19.37
CA GLU A 425 -22.76 46.28 19.24
C GLU A 425 -23.18 45.46 20.46
N TRP A 426 -23.39 44.15 20.28
CA TRP A 426 -23.76 43.20 21.33
C TRP A 426 -23.28 41.78 21.01
N ASP A 427 -23.35 40.88 21.99
CA ASP A 427 -22.90 39.49 21.82
C ASP A 427 -23.79 38.70 20.85
N PHE A 428 -23.15 37.94 19.95
CA PHE A 428 -23.83 37.04 19.01
C PHE A 428 -23.91 35.61 19.57
N SER A 429 -25.10 35.16 19.97
CA SER A 429 -25.29 33.76 20.36
C SER A 429 -25.36 32.87 19.11
N HIS A 430 -24.26 32.18 18.84
CA HIS A 430 -24.13 31.23 17.73
C HIS A 430 -24.70 29.84 18.06
N LEU A 431 -25.09 29.59 19.32
CA LEU A 431 -25.70 28.33 19.76
C LEU A 431 -27.24 28.40 19.81
N ASP A 432 -27.80 29.59 20.05
CA ASP A 432 -29.24 29.82 20.11
C ASP A 432 -29.90 29.90 18.72
N THR A 433 -29.89 28.77 18.03
CA THR A 433 -30.51 28.57 16.70
C THR A 433 -32.01 28.93 16.61
N HIS A 434 -32.67 29.22 17.74
CA HIS A 434 -34.06 29.67 17.80
C HIS A 434 -34.24 31.20 17.62
N ILE A 435 -33.16 31.99 17.70
CA ILE A 435 -33.17 33.44 17.45
C ILE A 435 -33.27 33.70 15.94
N ALA A 436 -34.23 34.53 15.55
CA ALA A 436 -34.45 34.96 14.15
C ALA A 436 -33.84 36.33 13.82
N GLY A 437 -33.48 37.11 14.84
CA GLY A 437 -32.76 38.36 14.69
C GLY A 437 -32.87 39.28 15.91
N TYR A 438 -32.46 40.53 15.72
CA TYR A 438 -32.44 41.58 16.71
C TYR A 438 -33.15 42.84 16.19
N GLU A 439 -33.63 43.67 17.12
CA GLU A 439 -34.15 45.01 16.87
C GLU A 439 -33.36 46.03 17.70
N VAL A 440 -32.86 47.09 17.05
CA VAL A 440 -32.16 48.22 17.69
C VAL A 440 -33.04 49.46 17.62
N TYR A 441 -33.18 50.13 18.74
CA TYR A 441 -33.93 51.38 18.90
C TYR A 441 -32.99 52.52 19.28
N ALA A 442 -33.27 53.74 18.80
CA ALA A 442 -32.47 54.93 19.05
C ALA A 442 -33.33 56.16 19.42
N SER A 443 -32.77 57.06 20.22
CA SER A 443 -33.43 58.29 20.70
C SER A 443 -32.42 59.37 21.05
N GLU A 444 -32.79 60.65 20.88
CA GLU A 444 -32.06 61.81 21.45
C GLU A 444 -32.47 62.10 22.90
N VAL A 445 -33.52 61.43 23.40
CA VAL A 445 -34.09 61.59 24.74
C VAL A 445 -33.77 60.35 25.59
N GLN A 446 -33.16 60.58 26.75
CA GLN A 446 -32.87 59.55 27.76
C GLN A 446 -34.15 58.96 28.37
N GLY A 447 -34.12 57.68 28.73
CA GLY A 447 -35.23 56.97 29.37
C GLY A 447 -36.37 56.62 28.41
N PHE A 448 -36.09 56.53 27.10
CA PHE A 448 -37.10 56.27 26.09
C PHE A 448 -37.55 54.79 26.08
N ALA A 449 -38.83 54.56 25.76
CA ALA A 449 -39.50 53.28 25.97
C ALA A 449 -39.32 52.24 24.85
N GLY A 450 -38.47 52.49 23.84
CA GLY A 450 -38.27 51.59 22.68
C GLY A 450 -39.56 51.29 21.90
N ASN A 451 -40.17 52.33 21.33
CA ASN A 451 -41.40 52.22 20.54
C ASN A 451 -41.11 52.05 19.02
N PRO A 452 -42.09 51.68 18.19
CA PRO A 452 -41.88 51.52 16.74
C PRO A 452 -41.42 52.77 15.98
N GLU A 453 -41.60 53.98 16.53
CA GLU A 453 -41.12 55.24 15.94
C GLU A 453 -39.61 55.45 16.19
N THR A 454 -39.09 54.85 17.26
CA THR A 454 -37.65 54.81 17.61
C THR A 454 -36.90 53.60 17.06
N LEU A 455 -37.55 52.70 16.32
CA LEU A 455 -36.91 51.52 15.71
C LEU A 455 -36.03 51.95 14.53
N VAL A 456 -34.72 51.66 14.59
CA VAL A 456 -33.75 52.06 13.55
C VAL A 456 -33.17 50.89 12.76
N TYR A 457 -33.20 49.67 13.31
CA TYR A 457 -32.73 48.46 12.62
C TYR A 457 -33.48 47.22 13.10
N ARG A 458 -33.70 46.28 12.16
CA ARG A 458 -34.16 44.91 12.41
C ARG A 458 -33.43 43.97 11.47
N GLY A 459 -32.70 42.98 12.00
CA GLY A 459 -31.88 42.07 11.19
C GLY A 459 -31.10 41.04 12.01
N PHE A 460 -30.26 40.24 11.34
CA PHE A 460 -29.54 39.11 11.96
C PHE A 460 -28.12 39.43 12.45
N SER A 461 -27.51 40.55 12.00
CA SER A 461 -26.19 40.98 12.47
C SER A 461 -26.27 41.55 13.90
N ASN A 462 -25.18 41.41 14.65
CA ASN A 462 -24.99 41.84 16.04
C ASN A 462 -24.34 43.23 16.20
N THR A 463 -24.21 43.99 15.10
CA THR A 463 -23.67 45.36 15.08
C THR A 463 -24.52 46.24 14.16
N TYR A 464 -24.67 47.51 14.52
CA TYR A 464 -25.41 48.50 13.73
C TYR A 464 -24.83 49.91 13.88
N SER A 465 -24.59 50.58 12.75
CA SER A 465 -24.13 51.97 12.69
C SER A 465 -25.31 52.92 12.47
N PHE A 466 -25.67 53.66 13.51
CA PHE A 466 -26.64 54.75 13.46
C PHE A 466 -25.95 56.06 13.06
N TYR A 467 -26.51 56.80 12.10
CA TYR A 467 -25.96 58.09 11.65
C TYR A 467 -26.74 59.27 12.22
N GLY A 468 -26.04 60.31 12.69
CA GLY A 468 -26.62 61.45 13.40
C GLY A 468 -25.78 62.72 13.30
N GLU A 469 -26.21 63.80 13.95
CA GLU A 469 -25.49 65.08 13.95
C GLU A 469 -24.19 64.98 14.77
N PRO A 470 -23.07 65.63 14.39
CA PRO A 470 -21.84 65.71 15.20
C PRO A 470 -22.06 66.45 16.54
N ASN A 471 -21.29 66.06 17.57
CA ASN A 471 -21.38 66.59 18.94
C ASN A 471 -22.76 66.42 19.61
N LYS A 472 -23.42 65.27 19.39
CA LYS A 472 -24.78 65.00 19.87
C LYS A 472 -24.89 63.65 20.55
N GLN A 473 -25.64 63.60 21.65
CA GLN A 473 -25.86 62.39 22.44
C GLN A 473 -27.01 61.57 21.85
N TYR A 474 -26.80 60.27 21.68
CA TYR A 474 -27.82 59.31 21.29
C TYR A 474 -27.88 58.16 22.29
N TYR A 475 -29.11 57.73 22.61
CA TYR A 475 -29.45 56.66 23.54
C TYR A 475 -30.02 55.48 22.76
N PHE A 476 -29.64 54.26 23.12
CA PHE A 476 -29.99 53.04 22.40
C PHE A 476 -30.44 51.92 23.32
N ARG A 477 -31.31 51.05 22.78
CA ARG A 477 -31.73 49.78 23.40
C ARG A 477 -31.85 48.70 22.33
N VAL A 478 -31.52 47.46 22.69
CA VAL A 478 -31.56 46.31 21.78
C VAL A 478 -32.42 45.20 22.37
N ARG A 479 -33.12 44.43 21.52
CA ARG A 479 -33.81 43.19 21.91
C ARG A 479 -33.66 42.12 20.84
N ALA A 480 -33.69 40.85 21.23
CA ALA A 480 -33.72 39.71 20.33
C ALA A 480 -35.16 39.27 20.04
N PHE A 481 -35.40 38.59 18.90
CA PHE A 481 -36.70 37.97 18.59
C PHE A 481 -36.56 36.59 17.93
N ASN A 482 -37.52 35.70 18.18
CA ASN A 482 -37.55 34.34 17.62
C ASN A 482 -38.41 34.24 16.34
N TYR A 483 -38.41 33.06 15.71
CA TYR A 483 -39.17 32.77 14.47
C TYR A 483 -40.71 32.83 14.61
N TYR A 484 -41.24 33.05 15.82
CA TYR A 484 -42.67 33.20 16.14
C TYR A 484 -43.04 34.60 16.61
N GLU A 485 -42.12 35.57 16.51
CA GLU A 485 -42.26 36.93 17.06
C GLU A 485 -42.51 36.96 18.57
N ARG A 486 -41.80 36.13 19.34
CA ARG A 486 -41.50 36.43 20.75
C ARG A 486 -40.27 37.31 20.80
N TYR A 487 -40.33 38.36 21.61
CA TYR A 487 -39.26 39.34 21.79
C TYR A 487 -38.71 39.20 23.21
N SER A 488 -37.39 39.35 23.38
CA SER A 488 -36.80 39.57 24.69
C SER A 488 -37.29 40.90 25.27
N PRO A 489 -37.14 41.13 26.60
CA PRO A 489 -37.08 42.49 27.12
C PRO A 489 -36.05 43.32 26.36
N LEU A 490 -36.23 44.65 26.35
CA LEU A 490 -35.21 45.58 25.90
C LEU A 490 -34.01 45.55 26.85
N SER A 491 -32.82 45.74 26.31
CA SER A 491 -31.60 45.96 27.09
C SER A 491 -31.72 47.18 28.00
N GLU A 492 -30.78 47.26 28.95
CA GLU A 492 -30.43 48.53 29.56
C GLU A 492 -30.03 49.57 28.51
N GLU A 493 -30.16 50.84 28.89
CA GLU A 493 -29.96 51.97 27.99
C GLU A 493 -28.48 52.33 27.89
N VAL A 494 -27.90 52.10 26.71
CA VAL A 494 -26.54 52.55 26.39
C VAL A 494 -26.60 53.89 25.67
N SER A 495 -25.54 54.69 25.75
CA SER A 495 -25.51 55.98 25.03
C SER A 495 -24.09 56.41 24.67
N ALA A 496 -23.96 57.18 23.60
CA ALA A 496 -22.70 57.75 23.15
C ALA A 496 -22.90 59.14 22.52
N THR A 497 -21.86 59.95 22.58
CA THR A 497 -21.79 61.24 21.86
C THR A 497 -21.10 61.03 20.52
N THR A 498 -21.65 61.57 19.44
CA THR A 498 -20.94 61.64 18.15
C THR A 498 -19.74 62.59 18.24
N ALA A 499 -18.61 62.20 17.66
CA ALA A 499 -17.36 62.96 17.78
C ALA A 499 -17.38 64.27 16.97
N GLN A 500 -16.71 65.31 17.49
CA GLN A 500 -16.50 66.61 16.83
C GLN A 500 -15.01 66.83 16.49
N ILE A 501 -14.74 67.50 15.37
CA ILE A 501 -13.40 67.99 15.04
C ILE A 501 -13.16 69.31 15.79
N LEU A 502 -12.13 69.35 16.64
CA LEU A 502 -11.75 70.51 17.44
C LEU A 502 -10.98 71.56 16.61
N SER A 503 -11.01 72.82 17.07
CA SER A 503 -10.19 73.92 16.55
C SER A 503 -9.73 74.85 17.67
N ASP A 504 -8.65 75.61 17.44
CA ASP A 504 -7.91 76.39 18.45
C ASP A 504 -8.77 77.31 19.32
N GLY A 505 -9.86 77.86 18.77
CA GLY A 505 -10.78 78.73 19.51
C GLY A 505 -11.54 78.03 20.64
N ILE A 506 -11.74 76.71 20.53
CA ILE A 506 -12.42 75.87 21.53
C ILE A 506 -11.46 75.46 22.65
N PHE A 507 -10.18 75.24 22.34
CA PHE A 507 -9.24 74.60 23.27
C PHE A 507 -8.71 75.53 24.37
N PHE A 508 -8.66 76.85 24.10
CA PHE A 508 -8.13 77.84 25.05
C PHE A 508 -9.15 78.88 25.51
N GLY A 509 -10.25 79.07 24.76
CA GLY A 509 -11.18 80.18 24.95
C GLY A 509 -10.63 81.52 24.44
N GLU A 510 -11.54 82.38 23.96
CA GLU A 510 -11.20 83.61 23.24
C GLU A 510 -10.35 84.58 24.09
N GLU A 511 -10.62 84.68 25.39
CA GLU A 511 -9.90 85.56 26.32
C GLU A 511 -8.45 85.09 26.58
N LEU A 512 -8.21 83.78 26.72
CA LEU A 512 -6.86 83.25 26.97
C LEU A 512 -6.01 83.30 25.68
N ALA A 513 -6.63 83.02 24.54
CA ALA A 513 -6.03 83.21 23.22
C ALA A 513 -5.75 84.69 22.90
N ALA A 514 -6.45 85.64 23.54
CA ALA A 514 -6.09 87.06 23.51
C ALA A 514 -4.93 87.37 24.48
N LYS A 515 -5.00 86.92 25.73
CA LYS A 515 -3.94 87.13 26.76
C LYS A 515 -2.57 86.61 26.34
N LEU A 516 -2.49 85.45 25.67
CA LEU A 516 -1.22 84.94 25.12
C LEU A 516 -0.61 85.83 24.02
N ARG A 517 -1.41 86.67 23.36
CA ARG A 517 -0.95 87.67 22.37
C ARG A 517 -0.55 89.01 23.01
N GLU A 518 -1.03 89.32 24.22
CA GLU A 518 -0.65 90.51 25.01
C GLU A 518 0.56 90.25 25.94
N LEU A 519 0.66 89.07 26.56
CA LEU A 519 1.78 88.73 27.45
C LEU A 519 3.14 88.71 26.74
N SER A 520 3.16 88.44 25.42
CA SER A 520 4.33 88.58 24.55
C SER A 520 4.77 90.05 24.32
N LYS A 521 4.05 91.02 24.90
CA LYS A 521 4.16 92.47 24.64
C LYS A 521 4.45 93.23 25.94
N GLU A 522 3.82 92.83 27.04
CA GLU A 522 4.03 93.43 28.38
C GLU A 522 5.37 93.05 29.02
N ALA A 523 5.97 91.92 28.64
CA ALA A 523 7.31 91.51 29.05
C ALA A 523 8.42 92.54 28.72
N GLN A 524 8.11 93.56 27.90
CA GLN A 524 9.01 94.64 27.51
C GLN A 524 8.92 95.90 28.40
N ILE A 525 7.99 95.94 29.38
CA ILE A 525 7.67 97.15 30.18
C ILE A 525 8.21 97.09 31.64
N ILE A 526 8.80 95.97 32.06
CA ILE A 526 9.48 95.82 33.38
C ILE A 526 10.79 96.66 33.49
N ALA A 527 11.07 97.54 32.54
CA ALA A 527 12.38 98.14 32.31
C ALA A 527 12.79 99.36 33.21
N ASP A 528 11.88 100.06 33.92
CA ASP A 528 12.18 101.45 34.43
C ASP A 528 11.88 101.84 35.93
N GLY A 529 11.24 101.03 36.80
CA GLY A 529 11.38 101.02 38.31
C GLY A 529 10.93 102.17 39.30
N SER A 530 11.02 101.89 40.63
CA SER A 530 11.03 102.78 41.89
C SER A 530 9.79 102.86 42.90
N ILE A 531 9.93 103.54 44.09
CA ILE A 531 9.18 103.34 45.42
C ILE A 531 8.87 104.68 46.23
N ASN A 532 8.37 104.88 47.51
CA ASN A 532 8.44 104.19 48.86
C ASN A 532 7.27 104.43 49.93
N LEU A 533 7.49 105.05 51.14
CA LEU A 533 6.67 105.07 52.43
C LEU A 533 6.76 106.40 53.27
N ASP A 534 5.96 106.64 54.37
CA ASP A 534 6.34 107.44 55.62
C ASP A 534 5.31 107.73 56.82
N HIS A 535 5.83 107.83 58.08
CA HIS A 535 5.51 108.68 59.31
C HIS A 535 4.44 108.46 60.48
N ILE A 536 4.71 109.03 61.71
CA ILE A 536 4.08 108.84 63.09
C ILE A 536 4.22 110.08 64.08
N GLU A 537 3.40 110.19 65.19
CA GLU A 537 3.76 110.55 66.64
C GLU A 537 3.24 111.82 67.46
N GLU A 538 3.05 111.64 68.81
CA GLU A 538 3.46 112.48 70.02
C GLU A 538 2.53 113.37 70.95
N SER A 539 2.66 113.22 72.31
CA SER A 539 3.11 114.27 73.33
C SER A 539 2.37 114.54 74.71
N VAL A 540 3.19 114.83 75.76
CA VAL A 540 3.04 115.75 76.96
C VAL A 540 2.46 115.35 78.38
N ARG A 541 3.17 115.83 79.44
CA ARG A 541 2.86 116.02 80.91
C ARG A 541 3.56 117.33 81.41
N GLU A 542 3.14 117.98 82.52
CA GLU A 542 4.00 118.60 83.62
C GLU A 542 3.28 119.57 84.63
N GLN A 543 4.05 120.15 85.60
CA GLN A 543 3.73 121.17 86.67
C GLN A 543 2.97 120.67 87.95
N LEU A 544 3.17 121.07 89.25
CA LEU A 544 3.83 122.20 89.99
C LEU A 544 4.65 121.80 91.30
N GLN A 545 4.62 122.55 92.44
CA GLN A 545 5.75 122.79 93.42
C GLN A 545 5.41 123.25 94.91
N GLN A 546 6.29 122.93 95.91
CA GLN A 546 6.72 123.69 97.16
C GLN A 546 5.72 123.97 98.35
N ASP A 547 6.05 124.24 99.66
CA ASP A 547 7.27 124.25 100.55
C ASP A 547 6.93 124.18 102.11
N ALA A 548 7.84 124.42 103.11
CA ALA A 548 7.72 123.94 104.54
C ALA A 548 8.29 124.78 105.78
N LYS A 549 8.01 124.34 107.05
CA LYS A 549 8.70 124.53 108.42
C LYS A 549 8.42 125.77 109.35
N GLN A 550 8.75 125.87 110.67
CA GLN A 550 8.93 125.00 111.91
C GLN A 550 9.56 125.79 113.13
N TYR A 551 9.17 125.66 114.45
CA TYR A 551 9.90 126.32 115.61
C TYR A 551 9.96 125.72 117.10
N THR A 552 9.43 126.36 118.19
CA THR A 552 9.84 126.32 119.66
C THR A 552 9.07 125.51 120.79
N ASP A 553 8.36 126.13 121.78
CA ASP A 553 8.12 125.58 123.17
C ASP A 553 6.65 125.55 123.70
N GLU A 554 5.84 126.58 123.42
CA GLU A 554 4.39 126.33 123.16
C GLU A 554 4.26 125.37 121.97
N GLU A 555 5.30 125.40 121.14
CA GLU A 555 5.64 124.48 120.07
C GLU A 555 6.44 123.26 120.56
N ILE A 556 6.55 122.99 121.88
CA ILE A 556 6.81 121.66 122.50
C ILE A 556 5.49 120.97 122.81
N LYS A 557 4.40 121.72 123.10
CA LYS A 557 3.07 121.14 122.90
C LYS A 557 2.87 120.88 121.40
N ALA A 558 3.17 121.85 120.53
CA ALA A 558 3.14 121.57 119.10
C ALA A 558 4.17 120.51 118.66
N VAL A 559 5.35 120.33 119.29
CA VAL A 559 6.25 119.19 119.01
C VAL A 559 5.77 117.89 119.65
N THR A 560 4.85 117.91 120.62
CA THR A 560 4.15 116.69 121.05
C THR A 560 3.03 116.34 120.07
N ASP A 561 2.24 117.33 119.65
CA ASP A 561 1.19 117.18 118.64
C ASP A 561 1.77 116.98 117.22
N GLN A 562 3.02 117.39 116.96
CA GLN A 562 3.83 117.17 115.74
C GLN A 562 4.69 115.91 115.87
N ILE A 563 5.10 115.43 117.05
CA ILE A 563 5.62 114.06 117.17
C ILE A 563 4.47 113.08 116.91
N ASN A 564 3.27 113.36 117.44
CA ASN A 564 2.08 112.59 117.11
C ASN A 564 1.65 112.77 115.64
N SER A 565 1.70 113.98 115.07
CA SER A 565 1.37 114.19 113.64
C SER A 565 2.47 113.71 112.69
N GLU A 566 3.75 113.71 113.05
CA GLU A 566 4.82 113.07 112.27
C GLU A 566 4.78 111.55 112.42
N LEU A 567 4.35 111.01 113.57
CA LEU A 567 4.04 109.58 113.70
C LEU A 567 2.81 109.22 112.88
N ALA A 568 1.81 110.09 112.84
CA ALA A 568 0.62 109.93 112.01
C ALA A 568 1.03 109.98 110.52
N GLU A 569 1.71 111.03 110.07
CA GLU A 569 2.20 111.22 108.70
C GLU A 569 3.16 110.10 108.25
N LYS A 570 4.10 109.64 109.11
CA LYS A 570 4.97 108.48 108.83
C LYS A 570 4.21 107.15 108.80
N ALA A 571 3.05 107.05 109.45
CA ALA A 571 2.10 105.94 109.29
C ALA A 571 1.04 106.22 108.19
N GLY A 572 1.04 107.43 107.60
CA GLY A 572 -0.08 108.06 106.90
C GLY A 572 -1.42 107.87 107.61
N LEU A 573 -1.62 108.63 108.67
CA LEU A 573 -2.80 108.76 109.53
C LEU A 573 -2.98 110.25 109.86
N GLU A 574 -4.14 110.62 110.41
CA GLU A 574 -4.43 111.93 110.99
C GLU A 574 -4.57 111.81 112.52
N TYR A 575 -4.20 112.84 113.27
CA TYR A 575 -4.30 112.84 114.75
C TYR A 575 -5.24 113.95 115.23
N VAL A 576 -6.49 113.59 115.50
CA VAL A 576 -7.59 114.52 115.81
C VAL A 576 -8.27 114.10 117.12
N ASP A 577 -8.58 115.07 117.98
CA ASP A 577 -9.17 114.88 119.32
C ASP A 577 -8.48 113.79 120.18
N GLY A 578 -7.15 113.72 120.09
CA GLY A 578 -6.32 112.83 120.90
C GLY A 578 -6.29 111.37 120.43
N LYS A 579 -6.78 111.07 119.22
CA LYS A 579 -6.76 109.74 118.61
C LYS A 579 -6.23 109.78 117.18
N PHE A 580 -5.61 108.69 116.76
CA PHE A 580 -5.27 108.46 115.36
C PHE A 580 -6.50 107.99 114.58
N GLN A 581 -6.67 108.52 113.38
CA GLN A 581 -7.69 108.18 112.37
C GLN A 581 -6.99 108.03 111.01
N PHE A 582 -7.63 107.42 110.01
CA PHE A 582 -7.06 107.38 108.65
C PHE A 582 -7.40 108.67 107.90
N THR A 583 -6.48 109.16 107.07
CA THR A 583 -6.72 110.31 106.17
C THR A 583 -7.63 109.89 105.00
N ASP A 584 -8.56 110.75 104.58
CA ASP A 584 -9.57 110.43 103.55
C ASP A 584 -8.96 109.93 102.22
N GLY A 585 -7.75 110.38 101.87
CA GLY A 585 -7.04 109.92 100.67
C GLY A 585 -6.59 108.45 100.71
N LYS A 586 -6.32 107.88 101.89
CA LYS A 586 -5.82 106.51 102.00
C LYS A 586 -6.89 105.43 101.80
N LEU A 587 -8.17 105.75 102.01
CA LEU A 587 -9.24 104.86 101.57
C LEU A 587 -9.26 104.78 100.05
N ALA A 588 -9.16 105.91 99.35
CA ALA A 588 -9.19 105.95 97.88
C ALA A 588 -8.00 105.21 97.21
N GLU A 589 -6.79 105.25 97.80
CA GLU A 589 -5.68 104.42 97.33
C GLU A 589 -5.95 102.92 97.52
N LEU A 590 -6.55 102.52 98.67
CA LEU A 590 -6.95 101.15 98.95
C LEU A 590 -8.09 100.66 98.04
N ASP A 591 -9.07 101.52 97.76
CA ASP A 591 -10.18 101.23 96.85
C ASP A 591 -9.67 101.05 95.41
N SER A 592 -8.78 101.93 94.93
CA SER A 592 -8.17 101.80 93.60
C SER A 592 -7.34 100.52 93.45
N ILE A 593 -6.57 100.15 94.48
CA ILE A 593 -5.84 98.87 94.50
C ILE A 593 -6.81 97.68 94.53
N THR A 594 -7.96 97.83 95.20
CA THR A 594 -8.99 96.78 95.27
C THR A 594 -9.71 96.59 93.92
N ASP A 595 -9.98 97.67 93.19
CA ASP A 595 -10.57 97.62 91.85
C ASP A 595 -9.61 96.98 90.82
N ASP A 596 -8.34 97.37 90.82
CA ASP A 596 -7.32 96.76 89.95
C ASP A 596 -7.14 95.26 90.26
N LEU A 597 -7.04 94.89 91.54
CA LEU A 597 -6.93 93.49 91.96
C LEU A 597 -8.19 92.68 91.63
N THR A 598 -9.38 93.30 91.69
CA THR A 598 -10.65 92.69 91.26
C THR A 598 -10.66 92.45 89.74
N ARG A 599 -10.07 93.37 88.96
CA ARG A 599 -9.94 93.21 87.51
C ARG A 599 -8.94 92.11 87.14
N GLU A 600 -7.78 92.06 87.79
CA GLU A 600 -6.82 90.96 87.62
C GLU A 600 -7.44 89.59 87.98
N VAL A 601 -8.20 89.51 89.08
CA VAL A 601 -8.93 88.29 89.46
C VAL A 601 -10.00 87.90 88.42
N SER A 602 -10.66 88.87 87.78
CA SER A 602 -11.59 88.61 86.66
C SER A 602 -10.86 88.05 85.42
N ASP A 603 -9.74 88.65 85.02
CA ASP A 603 -8.94 88.23 83.86
C ASP A 603 -8.32 86.82 84.10
N ILE A 604 -7.89 86.52 85.33
CA ILE A 604 -7.47 85.18 85.77
C ILE A 604 -8.62 84.18 85.70
N ASN A 605 -9.83 84.53 86.20
CA ASN A 605 -10.98 83.63 86.16
C ASN A 605 -11.42 83.30 84.72
N GLY A 606 -11.35 84.26 83.80
CA GLY A 606 -11.54 84.01 82.36
C GLY A 606 -10.53 83.00 81.83
N THR A 607 -9.24 83.25 82.08
CA THR A 607 -8.15 82.34 81.68
C THR A 607 -8.31 80.92 82.24
N VAL A 608 -8.77 80.79 83.49
CA VAL A 608 -9.06 79.48 84.12
C VAL A 608 -10.27 78.79 83.48
N SER A 609 -11.29 79.53 83.05
CA SER A 609 -12.44 78.98 82.32
C SER A 609 -12.06 78.45 80.93
N ASP A 610 -11.18 79.17 80.23
CA ASP A 610 -10.66 78.75 78.93
C ASP A 610 -9.80 77.48 79.09
N ILE A 611 -8.94 77.43 80.11
CA ILE A 611 -8.14 76.23 80.44
C ILE A 611 -9.05 75.04 80.77
N ALA A 612 -10.14 75.22 81.51
CA ALA A 612 -11.10 74.16 81.81
C ALA A 612 -11.76 73.61 80.54
N THR A 613 -12.20 74.50 79.64
CA THR A 613 -12.80 74.10 78.34
C THR A 613 -11.82 73.29 77.49
N ASN A 614 -10.54 73.73 77.42
CA ASN A 614 -9.50 72.98 76.71
C ASN A 614 -9.23 71.60 77.33
N ILE A 615 -9.37 71.43 78.65
CA ILE A 615 -9.24 70.14 79.33
C ILE A 615 -10.40 69.21 78.95
N ASP A 616 -11.64 69.71 78.95
CA ASP A 616 -12.83 68.94 78.56
C ASP A 616 -12.72 68.44 77.09
N GLU A 617 -12.20 69.28 76.17
CA GLU A 617 -11.93 68.88 74.78
C GLU A 617 -10.86 67.78 74.69
N ILE A 618 -9.74 67.91 75.43
CA ILE A 618 -8.66 66.92 75.47
C ILE A 618 -9.13 65.58 76.07
N GLU A 619 -9.95 65.59 77.12
CA GLU A 619 -10.56 64.35 77.66
C GLU A 619 -11.49 63.68 76.64
N GLY A 620 -12.23 64.47 75.85
CA GLY A 620 -13.02 63.99 74.71
C GLY A 620 -12.18 63.28 73.65
N GLU A 621 -11.11 63.91 73.17
CA GLU A 621 -10.21 63.31 72.17
C GLU A 621 -9.50 62.05 72.71
N LEU A 622 -9.11 62.05 73.98
CA LEU A 622 -8.47 60.91 74.64
C LEU A 622 -9.43 59.72 74.79
N SER A 623 -10.70 59.98 75.08
CA SER A 623 -11.76 58.96 75.13
C SER A 623 -12.01 58.31 73.76
N VAL A 624 -12.08 59.12 72.69
CA VAL A 624 -12.18 58.62 71.32
C VAL A 624 -10.95 57.81 70.92
N THR A 625 -9.76 58.26 71.30
CA THR A 625 -8.48 57.57 71.01
C THR A 625 -8.39 56.23 71.75
N THR A 626 -8.78 56.19 73.02
CA THR A 626 -8.89 54.95 73.81
C THR A 626 -9.83 53.95 73.14
N SER A 627 -11.01 54.41 72.74
CA SER A 627 -12.01 53.60 72.02
C SER A 627 -11.48 53.02 70.70
N ARG A 628 -10.63 53.77 69.98
CA ARG A 628 -9.97 53.29 68.75
C ARG A 628 -8.93 52.21 69.04
N LEU A 629 -8.14 52.34 70.11
CA LEU A 629 -7.14 51.35 70.50
C LEU A 629 -7.78 50.00 70.87
N THR A 630 -8.86 50.00 71.66
CA THR A 630 -9.60 48.77 72.01
C THR A 630 -10.14 48.03 70.76
N ASN A 631 -10.57 48.78 69.74
CA ASN A 631 -11.02 48.20 68.47
C ASN A 631 -9.88 47.63 67.60
N ILE A 632 -8.64 48.07 67.80
CA ILE A 632 -7.45 47.51 67.12
C ILE A 632 -7.01 46.22 67.83
N ASP A 633 -6.96 46.24 69.16
CA ASP A 633 -6.61 45.08 70.00
C ASP A 633 -7.51 43.87 69.74
N GLY A 634 -8.83 44.07 69.67
CA GLY A 634 -9.78 43.01 69.32
C GLY A 634 -9.62 42.46 67.89
N LYS A 635 -9.18 43.30 66.92
CA LYS A 635 -8.90 42.85 65.55
C LYS A 635 -7.60 42.06 65.45
N LEU A 636 -6.55 42.51 66.15
CA LEU A 636 -5.27 41.81 66.21
C LEU A 636 -5.44 40.42 66.84
N SER A 637 -6.18 40.34 67.95
CA SER A 637 -6.54 39.08 68.63
C SER A 637 -7.26 38.08 67.71
N ALA A 638 -8.14 38.55 66.83
CA ALA A 638 -8.81 37.70 65.85
C ALA A 638 -7.84 37.19 64.76
N GLN A 639 -6.96 38.07 64.25
CA GLN A 639 -5.97 37.69 63.24
C GLN A 639 -4.93 36.68 63.78
N GLU A 640 -4.54 36.77 65.05
CA GLU A 640 -3.67 35.78 65.68
C GLU A 640 -4.32 34.38 65.74
N ALA A 641 -5.62 34.32 66.04
CA ALA A 641 -6.38 33.07 66.03
C ALA A 641 -6.49 32.45 64.62
N ASP A 642 -6.77 33.27 63.59
CA ASP A 642 -6.83 32.82 62.19
C ASP A 642 -5.48 32.31 61.69
N ILE A 643 -4.38 33.02 61.99
CA ILE A 643 -3.01 32.60 61.63
C ILE A 643 -2.69 31.25 62.26
N ARG A 644 -3.05 31.05 63.54
CA ARG A 644 -2.82 29.80 64.25
C ARG A 644 -3.62 28.64 63.66
N ALA A 645 -4.91 28.83 63.37
CA ALA A 645 -5.75 27.80 62.76
C ALA A 645 -5.22 27.38 61.38
N ASN A 646 -4.73 28.34 60.58
CA ASN A 646 -4.09 28.04 59.30
C ASN A 646 -2.78 27.25 59.46
N ALA A 647 -1.93 27.56 60.43
CA ALA A 647 -0.69 26.83 60.70
C ALA A 647 -0.96 25.37 61.15
N GLU A 648 -1.97 25.16 61.99
CA GLU A 648 -2.43 23.83 62.43
C GLU A 648 -3.01 23.04 61.23
N ALA A 649 -3.79 23.68 60.35
CA ALA A 649 -4.35 23.05 59.14
C ALA A 649 -3.29 22.69 58.07
N ILE A 650 -2.25 23.53 57.88
CA ILE A 650 -1.12 23.22 56.99
C ILE A 650 -0.36 21.99 57.50
N SER A 651 -0.12 21.92 58.81
CA SER A 651 0.61 20.82 59.47
C SER A 651 -0.09 19.46 59.36
N ALA A 652 -1.39 19.45 59.08
CA ALA A 652 -2.22 18.24 58.99
C ALA A 652 -2.41 17.70 57.56
N ARG A 653 -1.95 18.41 56.51
CA ARG A 653 -2.26 18.05 55.11
C ARG A 653 -1.30 17.06 54.44
N VAL A 654 -0.06 16.96 54.92
CA VAL A 654 0.93 15.96 54.49
C VAL A 654 1.80 15.63 55.70
N THR A 655 1.72 14.40 56.22
CA THR A 655 2.68 13.94 57.23
C THR A 655 3.99 13.50 56.58
N LYS A 656 5.08 13.61 57.34
CA LYS A 656 6.39 13.11 56.89
C LYS A 656 6.38 11.60 56.66
N ASP A 657 5.53 10.87 57.39
CA ASP A 657 5.48 9.41 57.35
C ASP A 657 4.72 8.89 56.12
N GLU A 658 3.69 9.59 55.66
CA GLU A 658 3.04 9.33 54.35
C GLU A 658 4.04 9.53 53.20
N PHE A 659 4.76 10.66 53.18
CA PHE A 659 5.78 10.94 52.16
C PHE A 659 6.90 9.88 52.14
N ASN A 660 7.40 9.48 53.31
CA ASN A 660 8.38 8.40 53.44
C ASN A 660 7.81 7.06 52.95
N GLY A 661 6.54 6.78 53.24
CA GLY A 661 5.83 5.57 52.82
C GLY A 661 5.76 5.44 51.30
N THR A 662 5.25 6.48 50.62
CA THR A 662 5.18 6.53 49.15
C THR A 662 6.58 6.46 48.52
N THR A 663 7.57 7.14 49.10
CA THR A 663 8.98 7.07 48.64
C THR A 663 9.55 5.65 48.76
N GLY A 664 9.22 4.93 49.84
CA GLY A 664 9.60 3.54 50.05
C GLY A 664 8.91 2.56 49.09
N GLN A 665 7.63 2.76 48.79
CA GLN A 665 6.89 1.98 47.78
C GLN A 665 7.49 2.18 46.38
N LEU A 666 7.73 3.43 45.98
CA LEU A 666 8.37 3.75 44.69
C LEU A 666 9.77 3.13 44.58
N SER A 667 10.54 3.13 45.68
CA SER A 667 11.86 2.48 45.73
C SER A 667 11.78 0.95 45.53
N SER A 668 10.71 0.29 46.01
CA SER A 668 10.47 -1.13 45.76
C SER A 668 10.13 -1.40 44.30
N GLN A 669 9.24 -0.60 43.71
CA GLN A 669 8.84 -0.71 42.31
C GLN A 669 10.02 -0.49 41.35
N ILE A 670 10.93 0.44 41.67
CA ILE A 670 12.17 0.65 40.91
C ILE A 670 13.03 -0.62 40.93
N GLY A 671 13.20 -1.27 42.09
CA GLY A 671 13.94 -2.53 42.18
C GLY A 671 13.30 -3.70 41.41
N GLU A 672 11.98 -3.77 41.37
CA GLU A 672 11.23 -4.75 40.57
C GLU A 672 11.37 -4.49 39.06
N LEU A 673 11.40 -3.21 38.64
CA LEU A 673 11.69 -2.81 37.26
C LEU A 673 13.15 -3.10 36.87
N GLU A 674 14.13 -2.86 37.74
CA GLU A 674 15.55 -3.20 37.51
C GLU A 674 15.77 -4.71 37.31
N LEU A 675 15.08 -5.53 38.12
CA LEU A 675 15.07 -7.00 37.95
C LEU A 675 14.43 -7.40 36.61
N THR A 676 13.29 -6.80 36.26
CA THR A 676 12.57 -7.07 35.00
C THR A 676 13.41 -6.70 33.78
N ALA A 677 14.03 -5.50 33.78
CA ALA A 677 14.94 -5.07 32.72
C ALA A 677 16.21 -5.94 32.61
N SER A 678 16.64 -6.56 33.71
CA SER A 678 17.76 -7.53 33.71
C SER A 678 17.35 -8.88 33.12
N GLY A 679 16.09 -9.30 33.32
CA GLY A 679 15.49 -10.44 32.61
C GLY A 679 15.43 -10.20 31.11
N LEU A 680 14.78 -9.09 30.68
CA LEU A 680 14.63 -8.73 29.27
C LEU A 680 15.98 -8.62 28.52
N ARG A 681 17.03 -8.12 29.17
CA ARG A 681 18.41 -8.12 28.60
C ARG A 681 18.98 -9.51 28.41
N THR A 682 18.62 -10.46 29.26
CA THR A 682 19.03 -11.87 29.14
C THR A 682 18.28 -12.53 27.98
N ASP A 683 16.95 -12.36 27.93
CA ASP A 683 16.08 -12.93 26.89
C ASP A 683 16.44 -12.39 25.50
N PHE A 684 16.71 -11.07 25.38
CA PHE A 684 17.23 -10.47 24.14
C PHE A 684 18.58 -11.08 23.72
N GLY A 685 19.45 -11.40 24.67
CA GLY A 685 20.72 -12.09 24.44
C GLY A 685 20.58 -13.58 24.06
N GLU A 686 19.42 -14.21 24.28
CA GLU A 686 19.09 -15.54 23.75
C GLU A 686 18.39 -15.46 22.39
N LEU A 687 17.58 -14.42 22.18
CA LEU A 687 16.96 -14.11 20.90
C LEU A 687 18.02 -13.76 19.84
N SER A 688 19.05 -12.97 20.17
CA SER A 688 20.17 -12.67 19.25
C SER A 688 20.84 -13.93 18.73
N LYS A 689 21.22 -14.86 19.62
CA LYS A 689 21.81 -16.17 19.26
C LYS A 689 20.86 -17.01 18.40
N THR A 690 19.56 -16.89 18.63
CA THR A 690 18.54 -17.58 17.84
C THR A 690 18.44 -17.00 16.42
N VAL A 691 18.52 -15.68 16.28
CA VAL A 691 18.57 -14.98 14.98
C VAL A 691 19.88 -15.29 14.23
N GLU A 692 21.03 -15.27 14.91
CA GLU A 692 22.32 -15.70 14.38
C GLU A 692 22.23 -17.13 13.82
N GLY A 693 21.73 -18.08 14.62
CA GLY A 693 21.53 -19.48 14.22
C GLY A 693 20.39 -19.72 13.21
N VAL A 694 19.59 -18.71 12.86
CA VAL A 694 18.67 -18.72 11.71
C VAL A 694 19.39 -18.20 10.47
N SER A 695 20.19 -17.14 10.59
CA SER A 695 21.02 -16.59 9.51
C SER A 695 22.02 -17.63 8.96
N GLU A 696 22.71 -18.37 9.84
CA GLU A 696 23.58 -19.49 9.43
C GLU A 696 22.83 -20.57 8.63
N LYS A 697 21.59 -20.88 9.01
CA LYS A 697 20.74 -21.86 8.30
C LYS A 697 20.29 -21.32 6.95
N GLN A 698 19.97 -20.03 6.86
CA GLN A 698 19.66 -19.38 5.59
C GLN A 698 20.85 -19.48 4.62
N SER A 699 22.06 -19.13 5.05
CA SER A 699 23.27 -19.24 4.21
C SER A 699 23.53 -20.69 3.74
N SER A 700 23.24 -21.68 4.59
CA SER A 700 23.31 -23.11 4.25
C SER A 700 22.24 -23.53 3.22
N PHE A 701 21.01 -23.02 3.34
CA PHE A 701 19.94 -23.24 2.37
C PHE A 701 20.22 -22.56 1.02
N GLU A 702 20.73 -21.33 1.01
CA GLU A 702 21.17 -20.65 -0.22
C GLU A 702 22.28 -21.43 -0.94
N THR A 703 23.25 -21.96 -0.19
CA THR A 703 24.29 -22.86 -0.74
C THR A 703 23.67 -24.12 -1.34
N THR A 704 22.70 -24.72 -0.65
CA THR A 704 21.99 -25.93 -1.12
C THR A 704 21.15 -25.66 -2.38
N ILE A 705 20.46 -24.53 -2.44
CA ILE A 705 19.64 -24.09 -3.59
C ILE A 705 20.52 -23.86 -4.82
N ASN A 706 21.69 -23.23 -4.66
CA ASN A 706 22.65 -23.04 -5.75
C ASN A 706 23.26 -24.37 -6.25
N GLY A 707 23.47 -25.34 -5.36
CA GLY A 707 23.80 -26.72 -5.73
C GLY A 707 22.71 -27.37 -6.58
N LEU A 708 21.46 -27.40 -6.08
CA LEU A 708 20.31 -27.97 -6.78
C LEU A 708 20.04 -27.29 -8.14
N LYS A 709 20.23 -25.97 -8.24
CA LYS A 709 20.13 -25.22 -9.51
C LYS A 709 21.17 -25.67 -10.53
N THR A 710 22.36 -26.05 -10.07
CA THR A 710 23.42 -26.63 -10.92
C THR A 710 23.03 -28.03 -11.36
N ASP A 711 22.61 -28.90 -10.43
CA ASP A 711 22.17 -30.27 -10.72
C ASP A 711 21.00 -30.32 -11.73
N VAL A 712 20.04 -29.39 -11.62
CA VAL A 712 18.91 -29.26 -12.56
C VAL A 712 19.41 -28.95 -13.98
N SER A 713 20.28 -27.96 -14.15
CA SER A 713 20.83 -27.63 -15.47
C SER A 713 21.69 -28.76 -16.06
N ASP A 714 22.38 -29.49 -15.19
CA ASP A 714 23.14 -30.68 -15.56
C ASP A 714 22.20 -31.87 -15.92
N VAL A 715 20.95 -31.90 -15.44
CA VAL A 715 19.91 -32.86 -15.84
C VAL A 715 19.24 -32.44 -17.15
N GLU A 716 18.90 -31.15 -17.33
CA GLU A 716 18.37 -30.60 -18.59
C GLU A 716 19.30 -30.94 -19.77
N THR A 717 20.60 -30.69 -19.61
CA THR A 717 21.64 -31.01 -20.61
C THR A 717 21.68 -32.51 -20.96
N LYS A 718 21.41 -33.39 -19.98
CA LYS A 718 21.34 -34.85 -20.20
C LYS A 718 20.04 -35.26 -20.92
N VAL A 719 18.92 -34.59 -20.63
CA VAL A 719 17.62 -34.81 -21.28
C VAL A 719 17.63 -34.37 -22.74
N ASP A 720 18.23 -33.21 -23.05
CA ASP A 720 18.40 -32.74 -24.43
C ASP A 720 19.25 -33.72 -25.25
N LYS A 721 20.38 -34.17 -24.69
CA LYS A 721 21.22 -35.18 -25.34
C LYS A 721 20.46 -36.48 -25.59
N ALA A 722 19.73 -36.99 -24.58
CA ALA A 722 18.91 -38.20 -24.72
C ALA A 722 17.82 -38.03 -25.79
N THR A 723 17.22 -36.84 -25.90
CA THR A 723 16.23 -36.51 -26.94
C THR A 723 16.83 -36.51 -28.34
N GLY A 724 18.07 -36.01 -28.49
CA GLY A 724 18.86 -36.15 -29.72
C GLY A 724 19.17 -37.60 -30.07
N ASP A 725 19.62 -38.40 -29.11
CA ASP A 725 19.94 -39.82 -29.31
C ASP A 725 18.68 -40.66 -29.66
N ILE A 726 17.53 -40.40 -29.01
CA ILE A 726 16.23 -41.00 -29.36
C ILE A 726 15.82 -40.63 -30.80
N THR A 727 16.04 -39.38 -31.22
CA THR A 727 15.75 -38.93 -32.59
C THR A 727 16.64 -39.65 -33.61
N ASN A 728 17.93 -39.83 -33.30
CA ASN A 728 18.86 -40.61 -34.11
C ASN A 728 18.47 -42.09 -34.21
N VAL A 729 17.97 -42.70 -33.12
CA VAL A 729 17.45 -44.08 -33.12
C VAL A 729 16.19 -44.17 -33.99
N ARG A 730 15.21 -43.28 -33.84
CA ARG A 730 13.99 -43.24 -34.68
C ARG A 730 14.32 -43.15 -36.17
N ASN A 731 15.26 -42.29 -36.54
CA ASN A 731 15.71 -42.14 -37.93
C ASN A 731 16.37 -43.42 -38.47
N ARG A 732 17.14 -44.13 -37.64
CA ARG A 732 17.74 -45.42 -37.99
C ARG A 732 16.71 -46.54 -38.12
N THR A 733 15.67 -46.55 -37.29
CA THR A 733 14.56 -47.52 -37.39
C THR A 733 13.81 -47.34 -38.71
N ALA A 734 13.42 -46.10 -39.07
CA ALA A 734 12.76 -45.83 -40.36
C ALA A 734 13.62 -46.25 -41.57
N GLN A 735 14.94 -46.07 -41.51
CA GLN A 735 15.87 -46.56 -42.54
C GLN A 735 15.99 -48.10 -42.59
N LEU A 736 15.75 -48.80 -41.48
CA LEU A 736 15.73 -50.26 -41.43
C LEU A 736 14.39 -50.83 -41.94
N GLU A 737 13.28 -50.17 -41.65
CA GLU A 737 11.95 -50.49 -42.18
C GLU A 737 11.96 -50.44 -43.72
N VAL A 738 12.40 -49.32 -44.32
CA VAL A 738 12.52 -49.17 -45.78
C VAL A 738 13.43 -50.24 -46.41
N LYS A 739 14.51 -50.65 -45.72
CA LYS A 739 15.39 -51.73 -46.19
C LYS A 739 14.75 -53.13 -46.04
N SER A 740 13.96 -53.33 -44.99
CA SER A 740 13.21 -54.57 -44.77
C SER A 740 12.16 -54.78 -45.86
N ASP A 741 11.48 -53.71 -46.27
CA ASP A 741 10.53 -53.74 -47.38
C ASP A 741 11.24 -54.07 -48.70
N GLN A 742 12.38 -53.40 -48.99
CA GLN A 742 13.21 -53.70 -50.16
C GLN A 742 13.69 -55.16 -50.20
N PHE A 743 14.19 -55.71 -49.09
CA PHE A 743 14.55 -57.13 -49.02
C PHE A 743 13.34 -58.05 -49.22
N SER A 744 12.17 -57.69 -48.69
CA SER A 744 10.93 -58.46 -48.86
C SER A 744 10.45 -58.48 -50.32
N THR A 745 10.61 -57.36 -51.05
CA THR A 745 10.40 -57.31 -52.50
C THR A 745 11.38 -58.24 -53.23
N SER A 746 12.68 -58.12 -53.00
CA SER A 746 13.69 -58.96 -53.67
C SER A 746 13.56 -60.45 -53.37
N ILE A 747 13.13 -60.83 -52.15
CA ILE A 747 12.82 -62.22 -51.80
C ILE A 747 11.60 -62.72 -52.58
N THR A 748 10.60 -61.87 -52.81
CA THR A 748 9.41 -62.20 -53.61
C THR A 748 9.75 -62.38 -55.09
N GLU A 749 10.61 -61.52 -55.63
CA GLU A 749 11.14 -61.61 -57.01
C GLU A 749 11.96 -62.90 -57.19
N LEU A 750 12.95 -63.16 -56.33
CA LEU A 750 13.76 -64.39 -56.36
C LEU A 750 12.93 -65.65 -56.21
N ARG A 751 11.86 -65.61 -55.40
CA ARG A 751 10.93 -66.73 -55.29
C ARG A 751 10.14 -66.94 -56.58
N SER A 752 9.67 -65.87 -57.23
CA SER A 752 9.03 -65.98 -58.55
C SER A 752 9.97 -66.58 -59.59
N ASP A 753 11.24 -66.16 -59.63
CA ASP A 753 12.23 -66.75 -60.55
C ASP A 753 12.50 -68.24 -60.27
N PHE A 754 12.46 -68.65 -59.01
CA PHE A 754 12.63 -70.05 -58.60
C PHE A 754 11.40 -70.92 -58.89
N ASP A 755 10.20 -70.43 -58.55
CA ASP A 755 8.92 -71.13 -58.77
C ASP A 755 8.62 -71.31 -60.28
N ASN A 756 9.29 -70.54 -61.17
CA ASN A 756 9.22 -70.65 -62.64
C ASN A 756 10.36 -71.49 -63.29
N LEU A 757 11.20 -72.20 -62.53
CA LEU A 757 12.38 -72.92 -63.08
C LEU A 757 12.07 -74.38 -63.48
N GLU A 758 12.20 -74.71 -64.76
CA GLU A 758 11.98 -76.08 -65.28
C GLU A 758 13.24 -76.66 -65.93
N ILE A 759 13.67 -77.85 -65.49
CA ILE A 759 14.88 -78.55 -65.99
C ILE A 759 14.56 -80.02 -66.25
N GLY A 760 14.69 -80.49 -67.51
CA GLY A 760 14.41 -81.87 -67.91
C GLY A 760 15.63 -82.80 -68.02
N GLY A 761 16.77 -82.32 -68.50
CA GLY A 761 18.05 -83.04 -68.55
C GLY A 761 18.16 -84.22 -69.54
N ARG A 762 17.07 -84.94 -69.80
CA ARG A 762 16.98 -86.07 -70.75
C ARG A 762 17.00 -85.58 -72.19
N ASN A 763 17.98 -86.03 -72.96
CA ASN A 763 17.92 -85.91 -74.42
C ASN A 763 16.86 -86.87 -74.98
N MET A 764 15.98 -86.36 -75.83
CA MET A 764 14.93 -87.11 -76.54
C MET A 764 15.35 -87.51 -77.97
N LEU A 765 16.60 -87.26 -78.36
CA LEU A 765 17.13 -87.47 -79.72
C LEU A 765 18.28 -88.49 -79.72
N THR A 766 18.02 -89.68 -80.26
CA THR A 766 19.03 -90.72 -80.48
C THR A 766 19.94 -90.41 -81.67
N ASP A 767 21.06 -91.11 -81.81
CA ASP A 767 22.15 -90.88 -82.77
C ASP A 767 22.66 -89.43 -82.80
N THR A 768 22.53 -88.71 -81.69
CA THR A 768 23.16 -87.39 -81.53
C THR A 768 24.61 -87.55 -81.03
N SER A 769 25.42 -86.50 -81.12
CA SER A 769 26.88 -86.63 -80.98
C SER A 769 27.51 -85.39 -80.36
N LYS A 770 28.34 -85.58 -79.34
CA LYS A 770 29.29 -84.56 -78.85
C LYS A 770 30.41 -84.23 -79.84
N ASP A 771 30.74 -85.15 -80.74
CA ASP A 771 31.79 -84.98 -81.74
C ASP A 771 31.17 -84.46 -83.04
N PHE A 772 31.85 -83.54 -83.72
CA PHE A 772 31.33 -82.89 -84.93
C PHE A 772 30.98 -83.88 -86.03
N ARG A 773 29.81 -83.66 -86.64
CA ARG A 773 29.34 -84.30 -87.86
C ARG A 773 29.04 -83.20 -88.89
N THR A 774 29.26 -83.47 -90.17
CA THR A 774 29.04 -82.48 -91.24
C THR A 774 27.70 -82.74 -91.94
N TYR A 775 26.83 -81.74 -91.97
CA TYR A 775 25.75 -81.65 -92.95
C TYR A 775 26.34 -81.05 -94.23
N ASP A 776 26.53 -81.91 -95.24
CA ASP A 776 26.96 -81.49 -96.57
C ASP A 776 25.91 -81.92 -97.61
N THR A 777 25.16 -80.97 -98.17
CA THR A 777 24.09 -81.24 -99.16
C THR A 777 23.78 -80.01 -100.00
N THR A 778 23.45 -80.20 -101.28
CA THR A 778 22.88 -79.16 -102.14
C THR A 778 21.48 -78.79 -101.63
N SER A 779 21.39 -77.67 -100.91
CA SER A 779 20.25 -77.35 -100.05
C SER A 779 19.20 -76.49 -100.75
N THR A 780 17.96 -76.63 -100.29
CA THR A 780 16.91 -75.62 -100.49
C THR A 780 16.76 -74.82 -99.19
N TRP A 781 15.66 -74.98 -98.46
CA TRP A 781 15.45 -74.37 -97.13
C TRP A 781 16.22 -75.05 -95.99
N GLY A 782 16.85 -76.19 -96.28
CA GLY A 782 17.64 -76.94 -95.32
C GLY A 782 16.85 -77.60 -94.18
N ASP A 783 15.51 -77.69 -94.25
CA ASP A 783 14.62 -78.37 -93.27
C ASP A 783 15.01 -79.85 -93.04
N TRP A 784 16.12 -80.07 -92.31
CA TRP A 784 16.75 -81.36 -92.12
C TRP A 784 16.78 -81.75 -90.63
N PRO A 785 16.01 -82.77 -90.23
CA PRO A 785 15.84 -83.15 -88.83
C PRO A 785 16.85 -84.18 -88.36
N HIS A 786 18.11 -84.10 -88.82
CA HIS A 786 19.20 -85.04 -88.51
C HIS A 786 18.94 -86.50 -88.96
N ASN A 787 17.96 -87.16 -88.35
CA ASN A 787 17.62 -88.57 -88.52
C ASN A 787 16.08 -88.80 -88.49
N SER A 788 15.65 -89.96 -87.97
CA SER A 788 14.25 -90.31 -87.73
C SER A 788 13.73 -89.91 -86.35
N SER A 789 14.54 -89.97 -85.29
CA SER A 789 14.09 -89.66 -83.91
C SER A 789 13.69 -88.21 -83.73
N ALA A 790 14.27 -87.29 -84.51
CA ALA A 790 13.90 -85.88 -84.47
C ALA A 790 12.56 -85.54 -85.17
N ARG A 791 11.75 -86.54 -85.56
CA ARG A 791 10.44 -86.36 -86.23
C ARG A 791 9.30 -86.93 -85.39
N ASN A 792 8.14 -86.25 -85.41
CA ASN A 792 6.88 -86.73 -84.83
C ASN A 792 6.97 -87.09 -83.32
N ILE A 793 7.88 -86.44 -82.58
CA ILE A 793 8.11 -86.64 -81.15
C ILE A 793 6.83 -86.28 -80.40
N PRO A 794 6.28 -87.16 -79.54
CA PRO A 794 5.11 -86.84 -78.73
C PRO A 794 5.46 -85.77 -77.69
N VAL A 795 4.58 -84.77 -77.54
CA VAL A 795 4.68 -83.71 -76.55
C VAL A 795 3.30 -83.32 -76.03
N GLU A 796 3.25 -82.86 -74.79
CA GLU A 796 2.00 -82.47 -74.13
C GLU A 796 1.75 -80.96 -74.29
N THR A 797 0.49 -80.57 -74.51
CA THR A 797 0.09 -79.15 -74.60
C THR A 797 0.33 -78.45 -73.27
N GLY A 798 0.98 -77.29 -73.30
CA GLY A 798 1.28 -76.48 -72.11
C GLY A 798 2.62 -76.79 -71.43
N GLU A 799 3.24 -77.94 -71.72
CA GLU A 799 4.61 -78.23 -71.27
C GLU A 799 5.63 -77.40 -72.07
N THR A 800 6.75 -77.03 -71.44
CA THR A 800 7.86 -76.35 -72.13
C THR A 800 8.94 -77.34 -72.55
N TYR A 801 9.52 -77.12 -73.72
CA TYR A 801 10.66 -77.88 -74.25
C TYR A 801 11.73 -76.94 -74.77
N THR A 802 12.99 -77.34 -74.61
CA THR A 802 14.15 -76.65 -75.16
C THR A 802 14.91 -77.58 -76.11
N ALA A 803 15.15 -77.12 -77.33
CA ALA A 803 16.03 -77.76 -78.29
C ALA A 803 17.27 -76.90 -78.52
N ARG A 804 18.44 -77.55 -78.56
CA ARG A 804 19.74 -76.88 -78.68
C ARG A 804 20.65 -77.70 -79.57
N ILE A 805 21.51 -77.03 -80.34
CA ILE A 805 22.54 -77.65 -81.17
C ILE A 805 23.70 -76.65 -81.31
N TYR A 806 24.93 -77.15 -81.34
CA TYR A 806 26.09 -76.35 -81.69
C TYR A 806 26.31 -76.44 -83.20
N LEU A 807 26.35 -75.29 -83.89
CA LEU A 807 26.53 -75.18 -85.33
C LEU A 807 27.81 -74.42 -85.64
N ARG A 808 28.52 -74.83 -86.69
CA ARG A 808 29.54 -74.04 -87.40
C ARG A 808 29.15 -73.98 -88.86
N ALA A 809 28.84 -72.78 -89.36
CA ALA A 809 28.51 -72.58 -90.76
C ALA A 809 29.80 -72.32 -91.57
N HIS A 810 30.00 -73.01 -92.69
CA HIS A 810 31.14 -72.73 -93.57
C HIS A 810 31.06 -71.31 -94.14
N GLU A 811 32.22 -70.71 -94.43
CA GLU A 811 32.31 -69.33 -94.94
C GLU A 811 31.66 -69.15 -96.33
N ASP A 812 31.60 -70.21 -97.13
CA ASP A 812 30.94 -70.24 -98.46
C ASP A 812 29.39 -70.26 -98.40
N ASN A 813 28.79 -70.48 -97.23
CA ASN A 813 27.32 -70.54 -97.12
C ASN A 813 26.71 -69.18 -97.42
N GLN A 814 25.57 -69.14 -98.13
CA GLN A 814 24.95 -67.88 -98.51
C GLN A 814 23.97 -67.35 -97.47
N LYS A 815 23.53 -68.17 -96.51
CA LYS A 815 22.48 -67.87 -95.54
C LYS A 815 22.84 -68.36 -94.14
N ASN A 816 22.40 -67.58 -93.14
CA ASN A 816 22.48 -67.97 -91.74
C ASN A 816 21.69 -69.26 -91.50
N VAL A 817 22.18 -70.06 -90.55
CA VAL A 817 21.58 -71.33 -90.13
C VAL A 817 21.10 -71.27 -88.68
N CYS A 818 20.04 -72.00 -88.36
CA CYS A 818 19.58 -72.21 -86.98
C CYS A 818 19.03 -73.62 -86.78
N ILE A 819 18.73 -73.96 -85.53
CA ILE A 819 17.77 -75.02 -85.20
C ILE A 819 16.34 -74.47 -85.37
N MET A 820 15.40 -75.31 -85.80
CA MET A 820 13.98 -74.94 -85.80
C MET A 820 13.13 -76.11 -85.30
N VAL A 821 12.23 -75.86 -84.36
CA VAL A 821 11.24 -76.85 -83.92
C VAL A 821 9.87 -76.50 -84.49
N ARG A 822 9.22 -77.48 -85.10
CA ARG A 822 7.89 -77.35 -85.73
C ARG A 822 6.89 -78.22 -84.99
N THR A 823 5.84 -77.62 -84.43
CA THR A 823 4.76 -78.35 -83.74
C THR A 823 3.59 -78.66 -84.68
N HIS A 824 2.88 -79.75 -84.43
CA HIS A 824 1.80 -80.28 -85.27
C HIS A 824 0.59 -80.75 -84.43
N THR A 825 -0.59 -80.82 -85.05
CA THR A 825 -1.75 -81.60 -84.56
C THR A 825 -1.59 -83.09 -84.83
N GLU A 826 -2.36 -83.92 -84.11
CA GLU A 826 -2.33 -85.38 -84.24
C GLU A 826 -2.69 -85.90 -85.64
N ASP A 827 -3.69 -85.28 -86.29
CA ASP A 827 -4.12 -85.65 -87.65
C ASP A 827 -3.12 -85.24 -88.76
N GLY A 828 -2.05 -84.50 -88.42
CA GLY A 828 -1.07 -83.99 -89.40
C GLY A 828 -1.61 -82.92 -90.38
N VAL A 829 -2.85 -82.45 -90.20
CA VAL A 829 -3.52 -81.53 -91.13
C VAL A 829 -2.99 -80.10 -91.01
N ASN A 830 -1.89 -79.84 -91.72
CA ASN A 830 -1.39 -78.57 -92.30
C ASN A 830 -1.29 -77.29 -91.42
N THR A 831 -1.76 -77.30 -90.18
CA THR A 831 -1.56 -76.21 -89.21
C THR A 831 -0.33 -76.54 -88.36
N ARG A 832 0.70 -75.72 -88.51
CA ARG A 832 2.01 -75.91 -87.87
C ARG A 832 2.47 -74.61 -87.24
N THR A 833 3.24 -74.70 -86.16
CA THR A 833 3.89 -73.53 -85.56
C THR A 833 5.40 -73.76 -85.57
N ASP A 834 6.12 -72.91 -86.30
CA ASP A 834 7.57 -73.00 -86.49
C ASP A 834 8.26 -72.05 -85.48
N PHE A 835 9.06 -72.60 -84.59
CA PHE A 835 9.88 -71.89 -83.61
C PHE A 835 11.35 -71.97 -84.04
N GLY A 836 11.96 -70.85 -84.41
CA GLY A 836 13.39 -70.78 -84.75
C GLY A 836 14.25 -70.47 -83.54
N GLY A 837 15.43 -71.07 -83.46
CA GLY A 837 16.48 -70.63 -82.54
C GLY A 837 17.22 -69.40 -83.07
N ASN A 838 18.18 -68.91 -82.27
CA ASN A 838 19.07 -67.84 -82.73
C ASN A 838 19.88 -68.27 -83.97
N TRP A 839 20.06 -67.34 -84.91
CA TRP A 839 20.80 -67.55 -86.14
C TRP A 839 22.32 -67.52 -85.91
N ILE A 840 23.04 -68.38 -86.64
CA ILE A 840 24.51 -68.40 -86.75
C ILE A 840 24.86 -67.99 -88.19
N ALA A 841 25.73 -67.00 -88.40
CA ALA A 841 26.10 -66.53 -89.73
C ALA A 841 27.17 -67.40 -90.41
N PRO A 842 27.32 -67.35 -91.75
CA PRO A 842 28.43 -67.98 -92.46
C PRO A 842 29.79 -67.56 -91.88
N GLY A 843 30.65 -68.54 -91.60
CA GLY A 843 31.95 -68.33 -90.94
C GLY A 843 31.91 -68.27 -89.40
N GLU A 844 30.73 -68.25 -88.77
CA GLU A 844 30.58 -68.28 -87.31
C GLU A 844 30.33 -69.71 -86.79
N GLU A 845 30.66 -69.91 -85.51
CA GLU A 845 30.24 -71.08 -84.74
C GLU A 845 29.64 -70.72 -83.37
N GLY A 846 28.64 -71.48 -82.93
CA GLY A 846 27.92 -71.23 -81.68
C GLY A 846 26.69 -72.10 -81.50
N TYR A 847 26.06 -71.98 -80.32
CA TYR A 847 24.81 -72.68 -80.04
C TYR A 847 23.62 -71.95 -80.68
N SER A 848 22.83 -72.67 -81.48
CA SER A 848 21.46 -72.29 -81.80
C SER A 848 20.52 -72.96 -80.80
N THR A 849 19.74 -72.17 -80.07
CA THR A 849 18.83 -72.63 -79.01
C THR A 849 17.43 -72.11 -79.25
N VAL A 850 16.42 -72.96 -79.07
CA VAL A 850 15.00 -72.61 -79.10
C VAL A 850 14.28 -73.23 -77.91
N THR A 851 13.55 -72.40 -77.17
CA THR A 851 12.67 -72.82 -76.07
C THR A 851 11.24 -72.46 -76.45
N LEU A 852 10.31 -73.40 -76.28
CA LEU A 852 8.90 -73.21 -76.62
C LEU A 852 7.98 -73.92 -75.62
N THR A 853 6.93 -73.23 -75.19
CA THR A 853 5.77 -73.86 -74.54
C THR A 853 4.84 -74.38 -75.63
N VAL A 854 4.45 -75.65 -75.55
CA VAL A 854 3.69 -76.32 -76.62
C VAL A 854 2.30 -75.68 -76.76
N PRO A 855 1.95 -75.07 -77.92
CA PRO A 855 0.69 -74.36 -78.07
C PRO A 855 -0.54 -75.28 -77.95
N ALA A 856 -1.68 -74.69 -77.56
CA ALA A 856 -2.95 -75.39 -77.42
C ALA A 856 -3.30 -76.23 -78.68
N GLY A 857 -3.58 -77.52 -78.46
CA GLY A 857 -3.95 -78.45 -79.54
C GLY A 857 -2.75 -78.99 -80.34
N ARG A 858 -1.51 -78.79 -79.87
CA ARG A 858 -0.32 -79.45 -80.43
C ARG A 858 0.04 -80.65 -79.57
N THR A 859 0.30 -81.78 -80.22
CA THR A 859 0.59 -83.07 -79.56
C THR A 859 1.86 -83.75 -80.07
N ARG A 860 2.46 -83.22 -81.16
CA ARG A 860 3.75 -83.70 -81.69
C ARG A 860 4.62 -82.56 -82.18
N LEU A 861 5.93 -82.79 -82.22
CA LEU A 861 6.88 -81.87 -82.84
C LEU A 861 7.93 -82.57 -83.73
N THR A 862 8.58 -81.77 -84.57
CA THR A 862 9.76 -82.16 -85.36
C THR A 862 10.87 -81.15 -85.09
N VAL A 863 12.05 -81.63 -84.70
CA VAL A 863 13.26 -80.83 -84.53
C VAL A 863 14.05 -80.86 -85.83
N TYR A 864 14.15 -79.73 -86.51
CA TYR A 864 15.04 -79.53 -87.65
C TYR A 864 16.38 -79.02 -87.13
N ALA A 865 17.36 -79.91 -87.11
CA ALA A 865 18.73 -79.67 -86.65
C ALA A 865 19.44 -78.58 -87.46
N ILE A 866 19.16 -78.56 -88.76
CA ILE A 866 19.57 -77.54 -89.71
C ILE A 866 18.31 -76.88 -90.29
N ARG A 867 18.39 -75.56 -90.48
CA ARG A 867 17.37 -74.71 -91.12
C ARG A 867 18.05 -73.43 -91.61
N PHE A 868 17.97 -73.12 -92.91
CA PHE A 868 18.52 -71.86 -93.45
C PHE A 868 17.47 -70.74 -93.47
N SER A 869 17.92 -69.49 -93.29
CA SER A 869 17.03 -68.31 -93.21
C SER A 869 16.23 -68.03 -94.48
N SER A 870 16.72 -68.49 -95.64
CA SER A 870 15.95 -68.60 -96.88
C SER A 870 16.37 -69.83 -97.68
N GLY A 871 15.64 -70.17 -98.75
CA GLY A 871 16.05 -71.25 -99.64
C GLY A 871 17.32 -70.91 -100.43
N GLU A 872 18.33 -71.78 -100.39
CA GLU A 872 19.53 -71.70 -101.24
C GLU A 872 19.32 -72.42 -102.59
N SER A 873 20.29 -72.24 -103.49
CA SER A 873 20.42 -72.95 -104.78
C SER A 873 21.82 -73.53 -104.99
N THR A 874 22.65 -73.49 -103.94
CA THR A 874 24.06 -73.88 -103.92
C THR A 874 24.28 -75.06 -102.97
N LYS A 875 25.53 -75.55 -102.93
CA LYS A 875 25.98 -76.54 -101.96
C LYS A 875 26.26 -75.83 -100.63
N SER A 876 25.62 -76.27 -99.54
CA SER A 876 25.76 -75.66 -98.21
C SER A 876 26.41 -76.66 -97.25
N ILE A 877 27.36 -76.20 -96.44
CA ILE A 877 28.15 -77.04 -95.53
C ILE A 877 28.00 -76.49 -94.10
N VAL A 878 27.49 -77.30 -93.18
CA VAL A 878 27.36 -76.95 -91.76
C VAL A 878 27.86 -78.11 -90.91
N ASP A 879 28.94 -77.87 -90.16
CA ASP A 879 29.34 -78.79 -89.11
C ASP A 879 28.43 -78.58 -87.89
N TYR A 880 27.98 -79.67 -87.27
CA TYR A 880 27.12 -79.62 -86.10
C TYR A 880 27.52 -80.67 -85.06
N LYS A 881 27.21 -80.38 -83.80
CA LYS A 881 27.34 -81.29 -82.66
C LYS A 881 26.32 -80.94 -81.58
N GLU A 882 26.22 -81.77 -80.56
CA GLU A 882 25.53 -81.49 -79.30
C GLU A 882 24.02 -81.19 -79.49
N LEU A 883 23.42 -81.76 -80.54
CA LEU A 883 21.98 -81.73 -80.78
C LEU A 883 21.25 -82.42 -79.62
N LYS A 884 20.39 -81.66 -78.93
CA LYS A 884 19.55 -82.10 -77.83
C LYS A 884 18.15 -81.54 -77.99
N LEU A 885 17.14 -82.35 -77.65
CA LEU A 885 15.81 -81.88 -77.24
C LEU A 885 15.59 -82.37 -75.81
N GLU A 886 15.14 -81.49 -74.93
CA GLU A 886 14.77 -81.83 -73.56
C GLU A 886 13.53 -81.05 -73.12
N ARG A 887 12.87 -81.52 -72.06
CA ARG A 887 11.78 -80.79 -71.40
C ARG A 887 12.33 -79.67 -70.52
N GLY A 888 11.52 -78.66 -70.26
CA GLY A 888 11.86 -77.51 -69.42
C GLY A 888 12.39 -76.29 -70.18
N ASN A 889 12.56 -75.20 -69.44
CA ASN A 889 12.78 -73.85 -69.96
C ASN A 889 14.24 -73.37 -69.90
N LYS A 890 15.16 -74.19 -69.39
CA LYS A 890 16.61 -73.99 -69.49
C LYS A 890 17.27 -75.14 -70.25
N PRO A 891 18.18 -74.86 -71.22
CA PRO A 891 19.01 -75.90 -71.80
C PRO A 891 20.04 -76.39 -70.78
N THR A 892 20.35 -77.69 -70.81
CA THR A 892 21.47 -78.28 -70.09
C THR A 892 22.54 -78.77 -71.07
N ASP A 893 23.64 -79.33 -70.55
CA ASP A 893 24.71 -79.85 -71.39
C ASP A 893 24.27 -81.10 -72.19
N TRP A 894 24.94 -81.35 -73.31
CA TRP A 894 24.59 -82.48 -74.17
C TRP A 894 24.86 -83.83 -73.48
N THR A 895 23.87 -84.70 -73.58
CA THR A 895 23.93 -86.11 -73.18
C THR A 895 23.38 -86.97 -74.32
N PRO A 896 23.88 -88.21 -74.50
CA PRO A 896 23.20 -89.18 -75.37
C PRO A 896 21.80 -89.49 -74.83
N ALA A 897 20.91 -90.01 -75.68
CA ALA A 897 19.58 -90.40 -75.22
C ALA A 897 19.69 -91.65 -74.31
N PRO A 898 18.94 -91.74 -73.19
CA PRO A 898 19.03 -92.87 -72.24
C PRO A 898 18.88 -94.24 -72.89
N GLU A 899 18.05 -94.34 -73.91
CA GLU A 899 17.79 -95.54 -74.71
C GLU A 899 19.08 -96.08 -75.35
N GLU A 900 19.97 -95.19 -75.81
CA GLU A 900 21.28 -95.56 -76.38
C GLU A 900 22.26 -96.08 -75.32
N ILE A 901 22.04 -95.74 -74.04
CA ILE A 901 22.80 -96.28 -72.91
C ILE A 901 22.22 -97.64 -72.50
N GLU A 902 20.89 -97.79 -72.46
CA GLU A 902 20.21 -99.07 -72.18
C GLU A 902 20.55 -100.14 -73.23
N ASP A 903 20.49 -99.83 -74.52
CA ASP A 903 20.90 -100.73 -75.61
C ASP A 903 22.37 -101.18 -75.46
N ARG A 904 23.25 -100.27 -75.05
CA ARG A 904 24.68 -100.56 -74.80
C ARG A 904 24.88 -101.42 -73.55
N VAL A 905 24.10 -101.22 -72.50
CA VAL A 905 24.12 -102.05 -71.28
C VAL A 905 23.60 -103.44 -71.59
N SER A 906 22.44 -103.60 -72.21
CA SER A 906 21.88 -104.91 -72.56
C SER A 906 22.77 -105.69 -73.55
N SER A 907 23.43 -104.98 -74.49
CA SER A 907 24.47 -105.55 -75.36
C SER A 907 25.72 -106.00 -74.61
N ALA A 908 26.06 -105.36 -73.48
CA ALA A 908 27.17 -105.76 -72.63
C ALA A 908 26.79 -106.94 -71.72
N GLU A 909 25.60 -106.92 -71.11
CA GLU A 909 25.03 -108.02 -70.35
C GLU A 909 24.98 -109.30 -71.19
N THR A 910 24.45 -109.22 -72.42
CA THR A 910 24.40 -110.35 -73.36
C THR A 910 25.79 -110.94 -73.65
N LYS A 911 26.84 -110.10 -73.73
CA LYS A 911 28.23 -110.56 -73.89
C LYS A 911 28.81 -111.18 -72.62
N ILE A 912 28.49 -110.63 -71.45
CA ILE A 912 28.86 -111.20 -70.15
C ILE A 912 28.24 -112.59 -69.99
N ASP A 913 26.97 -112.75 -70.37
CA ASP A 913 26.23 -114.01 -70.32
C ASP A 913 26.79 -115.06 -71.29
N GLN A 914 27.20 -114.64 -72.50
CA GLN A 914 27.92 -115.52 -73.45
C GLN A 914 29.29 -115.96 -72.91
N ASN A 915 30.07 -115.04 -72.34
CA ASN A 915 31.36 -115.34 -71.73
C ASN A 915 31.20 -116.30 -70.53
N ALA A 916 30.20 -116.08 -69.67
CA ALA A 916 29.90 -116.95 -68.53
C ALA A 916 29.55 -118.39 -68.98
N ARG A 917 28.78 -118.54 -70.07
CA ARG A 917 28.47 -119.85 -70.68
C ARG A 917 29.73 -120.52 -71.24
N GLN A 918 30.64 -119.79 -71.89
CA GLN A 918 31.93 -120.35 -72.33
C GLN A 918 32.81 -120.80 -71.14
N ILE A 919 32.91 -120.01 -70.08
CA ILE A 919 33.66 -120.37 -68.87
C ILE A 919 33.08 -121.64 -68.23
N SER A 920 31.76 -121.76 -68.15
CA SER A 920 31.06 -122.96 -67.66
C SER A 920 31.38 -124.21 -68.52
N LEU A 921 31.43 -124.05 -69.85
CA LEU A 921 31.79 -125.14 -70.76
C LEU A 921 33.23 -125.62 -70.54
N VAL A 922 34.19 -124.69 -70.40
CA VAL A 922 35.61 -125.01 -70.13
C VAL A 922 35.78 -125.65 -68.75
N ALA A 923 35.00 -125.25 -67.74
CA ALA A 923 34.98 -125.91 -66.43
C ALA A 923 34.43 -127.35 -66.52
N SER A 924 33.39 -127.58 -67.34
CA SER A 924 32.87 -128.91 -67.67
C SER A 924 33.94 -129.81 -68.30
N ASP A 925 34.62 -129.33 -69.34
CA ASP A 925 35.70 -130.06 -70.00
C ASP A 925 36.88 -130.34 -69.07
N THR A 926 37.21 -129.38 -68.19
CA THR A 926 38.24 -129.55 -67.15
C THR A 926 37.86 -130.63 -66.13
N SER A 927 36.60 -130.69 -65.69
CA SER A 927 36.12 -131.76 -64.81
C SER A 927 36.11 -133.13 -65.50
N THR A 928 35.82 -133.16 -66.81
CA THR A 928 35.86 -134.37 -67.64
C THR A 928 37.30 -134.86 -67.84
N LEU A 929 38.25 -133.94 -68.02
CA LEU A 929 39.69 -134.23 -67.99
C LEU A 929 40.13 -134.79 -66.63
N GLY A 930 39.72 -134.18 -65.51
CA GLY A 930 39.99 -134.68 -64.17
C GLY A 930 39.49 -136.12 -63.96
N ASN A 931 38.23 -136.39 -64.30
CA ASN A 931 37.65 -137.73 -64.23
C ASN A 931 38.40 -138.76 -65.10
N ARG A 932 38.84 -138.37 -66.31
CA ARG A 932 39.68 -139.21 -67.17
C ARG A 932 41.08 -139.43 -66.60
N MET A 933 41.63 -138.44 -65.91
CA MET A 933 42.95 -138.51 -65.28
C MET A 933 42.92 -139.47 -64.09
N SER A 934 41.92 -139.38 -63.22
CA SER A 934 41.75 -140.34 -62.11
C SER A 934 41.42 -141.76 -62.58
N GLN A 935 40.75 -141.93 -63.73
CA GLN A 935 40.64 -143.25 -64.38
C GLN A 935 41.97 -143.76 -64.93
N ALA A 936 42.86 -142.89 -65.41
CA ALA A 936 44.20 -143.26 -65.86
C ALA A 936 45.11 -143.62 -64.67
N GLU A 937 45.08 -142.83 -63.58
CA GLU A 937 45.77 -143.11 -62.30
C GLU A 937 45.31 -144.47 -61.72
N SER A 938 44.01 -144.73 -61.68
CA SER A 938 43.46 -146.01 -61.25
C SER A 938 43.94 -147.20 -62.11
N ARG A 939 44.01 -147.03 -63.43
CA ARG A 939 44.56 -148.07 -64.33
C ARG A 939 46.07 -148.28 -64.15
N LEU A 940 46.82 -147.20 -63.93
CA LEU A 940 48.26 -147.28 -63.65
C LEU A 940 48.53 -148.00 -62.32
N SER A 941 47.73 -147.76 -61.28
CA SER A 941 47.82 -148.53 -60.02
C SER A 941 47.57 -150.02 -60.25
N VAL A 942 46.51 -150.38 -60.99
CA VAL A 942 46.20 -151.79 -61.29
C VAL A 942 47.25 -152.46 -62.19
N GLN A 943 48.03 -151.70 -62.97
CA GLN A 943 49.21 -152.20 -63.70
C GLN A 943 50.50 -152.24 -62.87
N ALA A 944 50.54 -151.62 -61.69
CA ALA A 944 51.68 -151.69 -60.78
C ALA A 944 51.59 -152.86 -59.79
N ASP A 945 50.38 -153.40 -59.59
CA ASP A 945 50.08 -154.57 -58.74
C ASP A 945 50.07 -155.91 -59.52
N GLN A 946 50.72 -155.97 -60.70
CA GLN A 946 50.87 -157.16 -61.57
C GLN A 946 52.33 -157.45 -61.94
#